data_AF-A0A1Y5I8W4-F1
#
_entry.id   AF-A0A1Y5I8W4-F1
#
_cell.length_a   1.000
_cell.length_b   1.000
_cell.length_c   1.000
_cell.angle_alpha   90.00
_cell.angle_beta   90.00
_cell.angle_gamma   90.00
#
_symmetry.space_group_name_H-M   'P 1'
#
loop_
_entity.id
_entity.type
_entity.pdbx_description
1 polymer ?
#
loop_
_entity_poly.entity_id
_entity_poly.type
_entity_poly.pdbx_seq_one_letter_code
_entity_poly.pdbx_strand_id
1 'polypeptide(L)'
;MTLLACNERFGLGSRFLYGPVNATGLGSDNMKPFLFALAAGALTAVLAQGAAADPLDALIPAYESYVDAVSPEDAAREENRAPDRWADVRPASIAAQTDAARALLKDVQKAETEHVIDQAILIRLLKSDINWAETDSARIPFTGDWGFQAEPVFAAMRTDIDSVESAEAWIARLNDVPRYFAENIENMRRGIETGWTANRDPLETVIDQIREQIMDDASESGLYAPFKALPEGIDPEIAARLRAEGLQATARAISAYLDVLRFLEIEYRPYLRQGAGIADLENGREVYAAAVEHYTAGAGYSPEEIHLLGQSEVTRIRSEMEQIIAEIGFEGSFEDFLTYLRTDPQFYAQSADELMEAAEEISSRLRASLPDYFGTLPELEFEVQPVPDSIAPGYTTGRYVSGDPEEGRLGIYLVNTYALDQRPLYELPALSAHEAVPGHHLQIALAQEMSDQPDFRKNYYATAFGEGWGLYAERIAGEAGIYRTPYERFGALSYEMWRACRLVADTGLHWYGWTRSQAEACFIENSALAPLNIQTEVTRYIGWPGQAVAYKVGELKFRELRAKAELELGEDFDLRAFHDSALAEGAVPLDVLDVRIDDWIDTQQITFMKLTIIETGLVPEPIRADFADYPEMFRNLISAADPDIEYETVSVIQGEPLPDIAGLEAILITGSPAGVYDDYDWIAPLMQFIRDAASASVPQVGICFGHQIMAEALGGKVIKSPKGWGIGRHSYDVKACPDWMGGDCPATISVPVSHQDQVVELPPGASVLARSDFTPFAAIEYGKTPAISFQCHPEFDADYSAALYTIRKGRPLAANAVDMAIGSLEQPLDNQRLGSWIARFLTQS
;
A
#
# COMPACT_ATOMS: atom_id res chain seq x y z
N MET A 1 17.75 1.90 35.87
CA MET A 1 16.65 1.09 36.44
C MET A 1 15.38 1.44 35.65
N THR A 2 15.41 1.12 34.36
CA THR A 2 14.70 1.84 33.28
C THR A 2 14.28 0.82 32.22
N LEU A 3 13.28 -0.01 32.52
CA LEU A 3 12.51 -0.86 31.58
C LEU A 3 11.48 -1.80 32.27
N LEU A 4 11.22 -1.62 33.55
CA LEU A 4 10.34 -2.51 34.29
C LEU A 4 8.89 -2.05 34.18
N ALA A 5 8.05 -2.65 33.32
CA ALA A 5 6.61 -2.90 33.56
C ALA A 5 5.51 -2.40 32.61
N CYS A 6 5.66 -2.52 31.30
CA CYS A 6 4.47 -2.79 30.49
C CYS A 6 4.24 -4.29 30.66
N ASN A 7 3.57 -4.73 31.73
CA ASN A 7 3.12 -6.13 31.81
C ASN A 7 2.02 -6.44 32.82
N GLU A 8 0.81 -6.01 32.51
CA GLU A 8 -0.34 -6.93 32.50
C GLU A 8 -0.98 -6.83 31.10
N ARG A 9 -1.02 -7.96 30.38
CA ARG A 9 -1.69 -8.18 29.06
C ARG A 9 -1.00 -7.74 27.75
N PHE A 10 0.33 -7.66 27.66
CA PHE A 10 1.03 -7.47 26.38
C PHE A 10 1.37 -8.79 25.69
N GLY A 11 0.41 -9.32 24.93
CA GLY A 11 0.67 -10.31 23.89
C GLY A 11 0.93 -9.61 22.55
N LEU A 12 2.20 -9.33 22.24
CA LEU A 12 2.71 -9.26 20.87
C LEU A 12 3.17 -10.67 20.50
N GLY A 13 2.18 -11.45 20.10
CA GLY A 13 2.23 -12.85 19.76
C GLY A 13 0.83 -13.20 19.30
N SER A 14 0.70 -13.32 17.97
CA SER A 14 -0.35 -14.01 17.21
C SER A 14 -1.31 -14.83 18.07
N ARG A 15 -2.61 -14.55 18.01
CA ARG A 15 -3.62 -15.29 18.77
C ARG A 15 -4.50 -16.16 17.86
N PHE A 16 -5.12 -17.15 18.52
CA PHE A 16 -5.68 -18.38 17.98
C PHE A 16 -7.20 -18.50 18.21
N LEU A 17 -7.88 -19.01 17.17
CA LEU A 17 -8.88 -20.09 17.06
C LEU A 17 -10.00 -20.32 18.10
N TYR A 18 -11.23 -20.48 17.57
CA TYR A 18 -12.15 -21.56 17.94
C TYR A 18 -12.51 -22.40 16.70
N GLY A 19 -12.22 -23.71 16.74
CA GLY A 19 -12.82 -24.71 15.85
C GLY A 19 -13.81 -25.62 16.61
N PRO A 20 -14.60 -26.44 15.90
CA PRO A 20 -15.13 -27.67 16.48
C PRO A 20 -14.69 -28.91 15.69
N VAL A 21 -14.33 -29.99 16.40
CA VAL A 21 -14.07 -31.31 15.81
C VAL A 21 -14.92 -32.38 16.53
N ASN A 22 -15.36 -33.35 15.71
CA ASN A 22 -15.79 -34.73 15.99
C ASN A 22 -17.30 -35.00 15.96
N ALA A 23 -17.82 -36.12 15.43
CA ALA A 23 -17.32 -37.18 14.56
C ALA A 23 -18.50 -38.16 14.24
N THR A 24 -18.31 -38.97 13.18
CA THR A 24 -18.86 -40.33 12.92
C THR A 24 -20.31 -40.55 12.43
N GLY A 25 -20.43 -41.31 11.33
CA GLY A 25 -21.52 -42.30 11.18
C GLY A 25 -22.02 -42.66 9.77
N LEU A 26 -21.38 -43.66 9.14
CA LEU A 26 -21.98 -44.75 8.34
C LEU A 26 -22.73 -44.46 7.02
N GLY A 27 -22.36 -45.21 5.96
CA GLY A 27 -23.30 -45.61 4.90
C GLY A 27 -22.67 -45.86 3.53
N SER A 28 -22.31 -47.11 3.25
CA SER A 28 -21.96 -47.62 1.92
C SER A 28 -23.21 -47.78 1.03
N ASP A 29 -22.99 -47.70 -0.30
CA ASP A 29 -23.65 -48.46 -1.39
C ASP A 29 -24.22 -47.58 -2.52
N ASN A 30 -23.51 -47.47 -3.66
CA ASN A 30 -23.82 -48.28 -4.86
C ASN A 30 -23.06 -47.84 -6.13
N MET A 31 -22.56 -48.86 -6.82
CA MET A 31 -21.99 -48.86 -8.16
C MET A 31 -22.97 -48.39 -9.25
N LYS A 32 -22.48 -47.51 -10.15
CA LYS A 32 -22.43 -47.53 -11.65
C LYS A 32 -23.59 -48.24 -12.43
N PRO A 33 -23.93 -47.90 -13.71
CA PRO A 33 -22.93 -47.50 -14.73
C PRO A 33 -23.37 -46.81 -16.08
N PHE A 34 -22.36 -46.60 -16.96
CA PHE A 34 -22.36 -46.50 -18.44
C PHE A 34 -23.02 -45.28 -19.12
N LEU A 35 -22.55 -44.71 -20.25
CA LEU A 35 -21.28 -44.62 -21.00
C LEU A 35 -21.64 -43.88 -22.30
N PHE A 36 -20.97 -42.77 -22.63
CA PHE A 36 -20.77 -42.25 -24.01
C PHE A 36 -19.77 -41.09 -23.88
N ALA A 37 -18.46 -41.35 -23.79
CA ALA A 37 -17.54 -41.70 -24.88
C ALA A 37 -17.37 -40.57 -25.93
N LEU A 38 -16.24 -39.87 -25.78
CA LEU A 38 -15.22 -39.68 -26.83
C LEU A 38 -15.67 -38.97 -28.12
N ALA A 39 -15.65 -37.63 -28.10
CA ALA A 39 -15.37 -36.82 -29.29
C ALA A 39 -14.92 -35.37 -29.02
N ALA A 40 -14.75 -34.91 -27.77
CA ALA A 40 -14.53 -33.48 -27.45
C ALA A 40 -13.15 -33.17 -26.82
N GLY A 41 -12.22 -34.12 -26.78
CA GLY A 41 -10.96 -33.98 -26.02
C GLY A 41 -9.75 -33.44 -26.80
N ALA A 42 -9.90 -33.00 -28.05
CA ALA A 42 -8.75 -32.66 -28.90
C ALA A 42 -8.78 -31.25 -29.53
N LEU A 43 -9.77 -30.40 -29.19
CA LEU A 43 -9.86 -29.03 -29.70
C LEU A 43 -10.04 -27.95 -28.62
N THR A 44 -9.83 -28.29 -27.34
CA THR A 44 -9.79 -27.34 -26.21
C THR A 44 -8.40 -27.16 -25.60
N ALA A 45 -7.36 -27.73 -26.21
CA ALA A 45 -5.99 -27.69 -25.69
C ALA A 45 -5.08 -26.64 -26.35
N VAL A 46 -5.64 -25.66 -27.09
CA VAL A 46 -4.84 -24.62 -27.77
C VAL A 46 -5.28 -23.18 -27.42
N LEU A 47 -6.29 -22.98 -26.56
CA LEU A 47 -6.71 -21.63 -26.10
C LEU A 47 -6.78 -21.47 -24.57
N ALA A 48 -6.07 -22.33 -23.84
CA ALA A 48 -5.75 -22.09 -22.43
C ALA A 48 -4.23 -22.26 -22.26
N GLN A 49 -3.46 -21.30 -22.79
CA GLN A 49 -2.24 -20.94 -22.08
C GLN A 49 -2.75 -20.28 -20.80
N GLY A 50 -2.86 -21.05 -19.72
CA GLY A 50 -2.95 -20.45 -18.40
C GLY A 50 -1.76 -19.51 -18.27
N ALA A 51 -2.00 -18.27 -17.81
CA ALA A 51 -0.92 -17.39 -17.40
C ALA A 51 0.07 -18.23 -16.57
N ALA A 52 1.36 -18.17 -16.92
CA ALA A 52 2.37 -18.81 -16.09
C ALA A 52 2.21 -18.26 -14.67
N ALA A 53 2.25 -19.13 -13.65
CA ALA A 53 2.19 -18.69 -12.26
C ALA A 53 3.27 -17.63 -12.00
N ASP A 54 2.93 -16.61 -11.22
CA ASP A 54 3.85 -15.51 -10.96
C ASP A 54 5.08 -16.08 -10.22
N PRO A 55 6.33 -15.75 -10.64
CA PRO A 55 7.52 -16.25 -9.96
C PRO A 55 7.55 -15.95 -8.45
N LEU A 56 6.92 -14.86 -8.00
CA LEU A 56 6.87 -14.48 -6.59
C LEU A 56 5.96 -15.37 -5.74
N ASP A 57 4.97 -16.04 -6.34
CA ASP A 57 4.13 -17.04 -5.65
C ASP A 57 4.96 -18.17 -5.01
N ALA A 58 6.11 -18.49 -5.60
CA ALA A 58 7.03 -19.50 -5.08
C ALA A 58 8.12 -18.92 -4.17
N LEU A 59 8.48 -17.64 -4.36
CA LEU A 59 9.57 -17.00 -3.63
C LEU A 59 9.13 -16.41 -2.29
N ILE A 60 7.87 -16.00 -2.15
CA ILE A 60 7.30 -15.54 -0.87
C ILE A 60 7.37 -16.67 0.18
N PRO A 61 6.85 -17.89 -0.07
CA PRO A 61 7.00 -18.99 0.88
C PRO A 61 8.46 -19.40 1.14
N ALA A 62 9.34 -19.21 0.15
CA ALA A 62 10.77 -19.47 0.32
C ALA A 62 11.44 -18.43 1.24
N TYR A 63 11.00 -17.17 1.20
CA TYR A 63 11.40 -16.14 2.14
C TYR A 63 10.89 -16.45 3.55
N GLU A 64 9.62 -16.82 3.69
CA GLU A 64 9.02 -17.17 4.99
C GLU A 64 9.74 -18.36 5.61
N SER A 65 10.03 -19.41 4.82
CA SER A 65 10.86 -20.54 5.25
C SER A 65 12.28 -20.14 5.65
N TYR A 66 12.86 -19.12 4.99
CA TYR A 66 14.15 -18.57 5.38
C TYR A 66 14.06 -17.87 6.75
N VAL A 67 13.05 -17.03 6.97
CA VAL A 67 12.81 -16.36 8.26
C VAL A 67 12.66 -17.38 9.39
N ASP A 68 11.87 -18.42 9.19
CA ASP A 68 11.69 -19.49 10.17
C ASP A 68 13.02 -20.22 10.46
N ALA A 69 13.81 -20.51 9.42
CA ALA A 69 15.08 -21.20 9.58
C ALA A 69 16.12 -20.39 10.38
N VAL A 70 16.04 -19.05 10.35
CA VAL A 70 16.96 -18.18 11.08
C VAL A 70 16.48 -17.80 12.48
N SER A 71 15.16 -17.89 12.74
CA SER A 71 14.52 -17.52 13.99
C SER A 71 13.85 -18.72 14.67
N PRO A 72 14.43 -19.27 15.76
CA PRO A 72 13.80 -20.37 16.50
C PRO A 72 12.42 -20.04 17.07
N GLU A 73 12.12 -18.76 17.28
CA GLU A 73 10.78 -18.30 17.70
C GLU A 73 9.78 -18.42 16.56
N ASP A 74 10.13 -17.93 15.36
CA ASP A 74 9.25 -18.02 14.18
C ASP A 74 9.06 -19.48 13.74
N ALA A 75 10.12 -20.29 13.71
CA ALA A 75 10.00 -21.73 13.45
C ALA A 75 9.11 -22.47 14.47
N ALA A 76 9.16 -22.09 15.75
CA ALA A 76 8.29 -22.68 16.75
C ALA A 76 6.82 -22.30 16.52
N ARG A 77 6.57 -21.04 16.16
CA ARG A 77 5.24 -20.52 15.84
C ARG A 77 4.63 -21.25 14.64
N GLU A 78 5.37 -21.39 13.55
CA GLU A 78 4.92 -22.11 12.34
C GLU A 78 4.59 -23.57 12.65
N GLU A 79 5.39 -24.21 13.50
CA GLU A 79 5.16 -25.58 13.98
C GLU A 79 4.04 -25.68 15.05
N ASN A 80 3.35 -24.59 15.37
CA ASN A 80 2.32 -24.50 16.41
C ASN A 80 2.79 -25.03 17.78
N ARG A 81 4.02 -24.66 18.18
CA ARG A 81 4.60 -25.04 19.48
C ARG A 81 5.24 -23.85 20.18
N ALA A 82 5.44 -24.00 21.49
CA ALA A 82 6.18 -23.03 22.27
C ALA A 82 7.68 -23.03 21.90
N PRO A 83 8.33 -21.86 21.81
CA PRO A 83 9.75 -21.75 21.52
C PRO A 83 10.62 -22.25 22.69
N ASP A 84 11.66 -23.01 22.37
CA ASP A 84 12.48 -23.77 23.34
C ASP A 84 13.95 -23.31 23.42
N ARG A 85 14.37 -22.38 22.56
CA ARG A 85 15.77 -21.93 22.44
C ARG A 85 15.87 -20.52 21.87
N TRP A 86 17.05 -19.91 22.01
CA TRP A 86 17.39 -18.61 21.42
C TRP A 86 18.10 -18.78 20.08
N ALA A 87 18.15 -17.71 19.29
CA ALA A 87 18.90 -17.68 18.04
C ALA A 87 20.39 -18.04 18.24
N ASP A 88 21.00 -18.55 17.19
CA ASP A 88 22.43 -18.84 17.13
C ASP A 88 23.15 -17.64 16.51
N VAL A 89 23.88 -16.89 17.34
CA VAL A 89 24.52 -15.63 16.94
C VAL A 89 26.00 -15.79 16.63
N ARG A 90 26.47 -17.03 16.42
CA ARG A 90 27.87 -17.30 16.06
C ARG A 90 28.15 -16.83 14.63
N PRO A 91 29.39 -16.37 14.34
CA PRO A 91 29.75 -15.90 13.00
C PRO A 91 29.49 -16.90 11.86
N ALA A 92 29.68 -18.20 12.12
CA ALA A 92 29.40 -19.25 11.13
C ALA A 92 27.91 -19.35 10.80
N SER A 93 27.04 -19.14 11.79
CA SER A 93 25.59 -19.19 11.61
C SER A 93 25.10 -17.94 10.89
N ILE A 94 25.55 -16.75 11.31
CA ILE A 94 25.28 -15.49 10.61
C ILE A 94 25.73 -15.58 9.14
N ALA A 95 26.94 -16.09 8.87
CA ALA A 95 27.43 -16.25 7.50
C ALA A 95 26.58 -17.19 6.65
N ALA A 96 26.13 -18.32 7.22
CA ALA A 96 25.24 -19.25 6.51
C ALA A 96 23.88 -18.62 6.20
N GLN A 97 23.33 -17.82 7.13
CA GLN A 97 22.11 -17.06 6.93
C GLN A 97 22.28 -16.01 5.81
N THR A 98 23.40 -15.28 5.82
CA THR A 98 23.73 -14.30 4.78
C THR A 98 23.85 -14.94 3.40
N ASP A 99 24.45 -16.12 3.30
CA ASP A 99 24.57 -16.85 2.03
C ASP A 99 23.19 -17.27 1.49
N ALA A 100 22.28 -17.71 2.37
CA ALA A 100 20.90 -18.00 2.02
C ALA A 100 20.15 -16.73 1.57
N ALA A 101 20.30 -15.62 2.31
CA ALA A 101 19.70 -14.34 1.96
C ALA A 101 20.19 -13.83 0.60
N ARG A 102 21.48 -13.96 0.27
CA ARG A 102 22.03 -13.60 -1.05
C ARG A 102 21.47 -14.45 -2.18
N ALA A 103 21.32 -15.76 -1.94
CA ALA A 103 20.75 -16.66 -2.93
C ALA A 103 19.30 -16.25 -3.23
N LEU A 104 18.50 -16.02 -2.19
CA LEU A 104 17.11 -15.63 -2.33
C LEU A 104 16.98 -14.23 -2.96
N LEU A 105 17.78 -13.25 -2.53
CA LEU A 105 17.78 -11.90 -3.09
C LEU A 105 18.02 -11.92 -4.61
N LYS A 106 18.96 -12.75 -5.06
CA LYS A 106 19.27 -12.89 -6.48
C LYS A 106 18.09 -13.43 -7.28
N ASP A 107 17.30 -14.32 -6.70
CA ASP A 107 16.13 -14.90 -7.35
C ASP A 107 14.96 -13.91 -7.34
N VAL A 108 14.70 -13.24 -6.22
CA VAL A 108 13.69 -12.16 -6.10
C VAL A 108 13.97 -11.03 -7.09
N GLN A 109 15.23 -10.57 -7.21
CA GLN A 109 15.60 -9.49 -8.14
C GLN A 109 15.44 -9.84 -9.63
N LYS A 110 15.38 -11.13 -9.97
CA LYS A 110 15.24 -11.60 -11.36
C LYS A 110 13.81 -11.94 -11.72
N ALA A 111 12.91 -12.02 -10.75
CA ALA A 111 11.51 -12.29 -10.99
C ALA A 111 10.89 -11.15 -11.81
N GLU A 112 10.33 -11.47 -12.96
CA GLU A 112 9.37 -10.60 -13.66
C GLU A 112 8.00 -10.93 -13.07
N THR A 113 7.37 -9.97 -12.41
CA THR A 113 6.23 -10.20 -11.51
C THR A 113 5.22 -9.05 -11.56
N GLU A 114 3.96 -9.37 -11.30
CA GLU A 114 2.90 -8.39 -11.06
C GLU A 114 2.88 -7.93 -9.58
N HIS A 115 3.52 -8.68 -8.67
CA HIS A 115 3.65 -8.36 -7.23
C HIS A 115 4.81 -7.40 -6.93
N VAL A 116 4.82 -6.23 -7.58
CA VAL A 116 5.94 -5.27 -7.54
C VAL A 116 6.24 -4.72 -6.13
N ILE A 117 5.21 -4.52 -5.30
CA ILE A 117 5.35 -4.04 -3.91
C ILE A 117 6.03 -5.10 -3.04
N ASP A 118 5.57 -6.35 -3.14
CA ASP A 118 6.12 -7.49 -2.42
C ASP A 118 7.58 -7.71 -2.81
N GLN A 119 7.89 -7.63 -4.12
CA GLN A 119 9.25 -7.70 -4.62
C GLN A 119 10.16 -6.66 -3.97
N ALA A 120 9.73 -5.40 -3.95
CA ALA A 120 10.51 -4.29 -3.42
C ALA A 120 10.78 -4.45 -1.91
N ILE A 121 9.77 -4.88 -1.14
CA ILE A 121 9.90 -5.14 0.30
C ILE A 121 10.86 -6.31 0.55
N LEU A 122 10.70 -7.43 -0.14
CA LEU A 122 11.59 -8.59 -0.01
C LEU A 122 13.04 -8.24 -0.34
N ILE A 123 13.27 -7.48 -1.42
CA ILE A 123 14.60 -6.98 -1.77
C ILE A 123 15.20 -6.18 -0.62
N ARG A 124 14.41 -5.32 0.03
CA ARG A 124 14.89 -4.47 1.12
C ARG A 124 15.19 -5.26 2.39
N LEU A 125 14.31 -6.19 2.76
CA LEU A 125 14.50 -7.09 3.91
C LEU A 125 15.78 -7.92 3.74
N LEU A 126 15.95 -8.56 2.58
CA LEU A 126 17.13 -9.38 2.31
C LEU A 126 18.42 -8.57 2.22
N LYS A 127 18.38 -7.37 1.61
CA LYS A 127 19.53 -6.46 1.61
C LYS A 127 19.91 -6.01 3.03
N SER A 128 18.91 -5.77 3.88
CA SER A 128 19.13 -5.41 5.29
C SER A 128 19.86 -6.52 6.03
N ASP A 129 19.39 -7.76 5.93
CA ASP A 129 20.04 -8.93 6.56
C ASP A 129 21.49 -9.08 6.11
N ILE A 130 21.73 -8.94 4.81
CA ILE A 130 23.07 -8.99 4.23
C ILE A 130 23.95 -7.86 4.77
N ASN A 131 23.44 -6.64 4.80
CA ASN A 131 24.19 -5.47 5.24
C ASN A 131 24.59 -5.57 6.72
N TRP A 132 23.71 -6.03 7.60
CA TRP A 132 24.03 -6.20 9.02
C TRP A 132 25.11 -7.24 9.26
N ALA A 133 25.13 -8.30 8.46
CA ALA A 133 26.19 -9.30 8.50
C ALA A 133 27.52 -8.78 7.92
N GLU A 134 27.48 -8.08 6.77
CA GLU A 134 28.68 -7.50 6.13
C GLU A 134 29.35 -6.41 6.98
N THR A 135 28.54 -5.64 7.71
CA THR A 135 29.03 -4.62 8.66
C THR A 135 29.41 -5.20 10.03
N ASP A 136 29.16 -6.50 10.24
CA ASP A 136 29.42 -7.25 11.46
C ASP A 136 28.85 -6.53 12.69
N SER A 137 27.56 -6.18 12.61
CA SER A 137 26.82 -5.47 13.66
C SER A 137 26.76 -6.25 14.97
N ALA A 138 26.88 -7.58 14.90
CA ALA A 138 26.89 -8.48 16.06
C ALA A 138 28.00 -8.15 17.08
N ARG A 139 29.07 -7.44 16.69
CA ARG A 139 30.14 -6.97 17.60
C ARG A 139 29.63 -6.03 18.70
N ILE A 140 28.52 -5.34 18.46
CA ILE A 140 27.84 -4.47 19.42
C ILE A 140 26.36 -4.89 19.46
N PRO A 141 26.01 -5.94 20.21
CA PRO A 141 24.68 -6.56 20.17
C PRO A 141 23.62 -5.81 21.01
N PHE A 142 23.78 -4.50 21.19
CA PHE A 142 22.89 -3.64 21.97
C PHE A 142 23.00 -2.16 21.55
N THR A 143 21.93 -1.40 21.76
CA THR A 143 21.83 0.04 21.39
C THR A 143 21.66 0.98 22.57
N GLY A 144 21.56 0.47 23.81
CA GLY A 144 21.26 1.24 25.01
C GLY A 144 19.83 0.98 25.51
N ASP A 145 18.86 0.96 24.60
CA ASP A 145 17.45 0.72 24.91
C ASP A 145 17.00 -0.71 24.55
N TRP A 146 17.78 -1.39 23.71
CA TRP A 146 17.52 -2.77 23.27
C TRP A 146 18.83 -3.56 23.18
N GLY A 147 18.72 -4.89 23.11
CA GLY A 147 19.84 -5.80 22.89
C GLY A 147 19.57 -7.20 23.41
N PHE A 148 20.57 -8.08 23.28
CA PHE A 148 20.47 -9.48 23.68
C PHE A 148 20.09 -9.68 25.16
N GLN A 149 20.42 -8.71 26.03
CA GLN A 149 20.07 -8.73 27.45
C GLN A 149 18.57 -8.50 27.72
N ALA A 150 17.86 -7.84 26.80
CA ALA A 150 16.45 -7.54 26.97
C ALA A 150 15.55 -8.69 26.48
N GLU A 151 16.01 -9.46 25.47
CA GLU A 151 15.26 -10.53 24.82
C GLU A 151 14.63 -11.55 25.81
N PRO A 152 15.34 -12.09 26.83
CA PRO A 152 14.74 -13.02 27.78
C PRO A 152 13.63 -12.40 28.64
N VAL A 153 13.77 -11.11 28.97
CA VAL A 153 12.77 -10.38 29.77
C VAL A 153 11.49 -10.22 28.97
N PHE A 154 11.61 -9.73 27.73
CA PHE A 154 10.45 -9.54 26.85
C PHE A 154 9.81 -10.86 26.41
N ALA A 155 10.57 -11.94 26.23
CA ALA A 155 9.98 -13.25 25.98
C ALA A 155 9.22 -13.78 27.20
N ALA A 156 9.77 -13.61 28.42
CA ALA A 156 9.06 -13.99 29.65
C ALA A 156 7.74 -13.25 29.79
N MET A 157 7.73 -11.97 29.43
CA MET A 157 6.54 -11.12 29.46
C MET A 157 5.43 -11.60 28.52
N ARG A 158 5.79 -12.17 27.37
CA ARG A 158 4.87 -12.68 26.34
C ARG A 158 4.55 -14.17 26.48
N THR A 159 5.20 -14.88 27.39
CA THR A 159 5.03 -16.32 27.57
C THR A 159 3.77 -16.59 28.39
N ASP A 160 2.77 -17.20 27.74
CA ASP A 160 1.64 -17.83 28.41
C ASP A 160 1.87 -19.34 28.50
N ILE A 161 1.79 -19.91 29.71
CA ILE A 161 1.96 -21.34 29.93
C ILE A 161 0.58 -21.95 30.09
N ASP A 162 0.08 -22.58 29.02
CA ASP A 162 -1.23 -23.23 28.95
C ASP A 162 -1.19 -24.76 29.12
N SER A 163 0.00 -25.36 29.07
CA SER A 163 0.20 -26.80 28.99
C SER A 163 1.52 -27.23 29.64
N VAL A 164 1.72 -28.54 29.82
CA VAL A 164 2.99 -29.07 30.33
C VAL A 164 4.10 -28.85 29.29
N GLU A 165 3.76 -28.99 28.01
CA GLU A 165 4.65 -28.80 26.87
C GLU A 165 5.14 -27.35 26.78
N SER A 166 4.25 -26.35 26.92
CA SER A 166 4.67 -24.93 26.92
C SER A 166 5.50 -24.56 28.15
N ALA A 167 5.23 -25.17 29.30
CA ALA A 167 6.07 -25.03 30.49
C ALA A 167 7.48 -25.61 30.28
N GLU A 168 7.59 -26.80 29.71
CA GLU A 168 8.87 -27.47 29.43
C GLU A 168 9.67 -26.74 28.35
N ALA A 169 9.01 -26.17 27.34
CA ALA A 169 9.65 -25.31 26.35
C ALA A 169 10.22 -24.03 26.98
N TRP A 170 9.48 -23.37 27.87
CA TRP A 170 9.99 -22.19 28.58
C TRP A 170 11.16 -22.53 29.52
N ILE A 171 11.10 -23.67 30.22
CA ILE A 171 12.24 -24.20 31.01
C ILE A 171 13.47 -24.41 30.12
N ALA A 172 13.30 -24.99 28.92
CA ALA A 172 14.38 -25.21 27.97
C ALA A 172 14.98 -23.88 27.49
N ARG A 173 14.13 -22.90 27.14
CA ARG A 173 14.54 -21.57 26.66
C ARG A 173 15.29 -20.79 27.74
N LEU A 174 14.87 -20.87 29.00
CA LEU A 174 15.62 -20.31 30.15
C LEU A 174 16.98 -20.99 30.35
N ASN A 175 17.04 -22.33 30.20
CA ASN A 175 18.29 -23.08 30.29
C ASN A 175 19.27 -22.78 29.16
N ASP A 176 18.79 -22.22 28.05
CA ASP A 176 19.57 -21.85 26.88
C ASP A 176 20.16 -20.42 26.97
N VAL A 177 19.64 -19.56 27.86
CA VAL A 177 20.17 -18.20 28.11
C VAL A 177 21.70 -18.16 28.29
N PRO A 178 22.33 -19.05 29.09
CA PRO A 178 23.79 -19.06 29.23
C PRO A 178 24.54 -19.27 27.91
N ARG A 179 24.03 -20.11 27.00
CA ARG A 179 24.64 -20.31 25.68
C ARG A 179 24.53 -19.02 24.86
N TYR A 180 23.31 -18.50 24.74
CA TYR A 180 23.02 -17.28 23.99
C TYR A 180 23.85 -16.08 24.46
N PHE A 181 24.00 -15.90 25.77
CA PHE A 181 24.80 -14.83 26.34
C PHE A 181 26.31 -15.05 26.13
N ALA A 182 26.79 -16.29 26.22
CA ALA A 182 28.17 -16.61 25.93
C ALA A 182 28.54 -16.31 24.48
N GLU A 183 27.66 -16.62 23.52
CA GLU A 183 27.88 -16.30 22.10
C GLU A 183 27.93 -14.78 21.85
N ASN A 184 27.07 -14.00 22.52
CA ASN A 184 27.12 -12.53 22.47
C ASN A 184 28.40 -11.97 23.11
N ILE A 185 28.88 -12.56 24.21
CA ILE A 185 30.19 -12.22 24.81
C ILE A 185 31.32 -12.46 23.81
N GLU A 186 31.33 -13.58 23.09
CA GLU A 186 32.33 -13.85 22.05
C GLU A 186 32.25 -12.83 20.91
N ASN A 187 31.05 -12.43 20.49
CA ASN A 187 30.91 -11.36 19.50
C ASN A 187 31.44 -10.01 20.00
N MET A 188 31.18 -9.64 21.26
CA MET A 188 31.73 -8.44 21.87
C MET A 188 33.27 -8.50 22.01
N ARG A 189 33.85 -9.68 22.26
CA ARG A 189 35.31 -9.89 22.22
C ARG A 189 35.89 -9.63 20.83
N ARG A 190 35.21 -10.08 19.76
CA ARG A 190 35.58 -9.69 18.38
C ARG A 190 35.52 -8.18 18.19
N GLY A 191 34.52 -7.52 18.78
CA GLY A 191 34.43 -6.05 18.83
C GLY A 191 35.66 -5.39 19.47
N ILE A 192 36.15 -5.92 20.60
CA ILE A 192 37.40 -5.47 21.24
C ILE A 192 38.59 -5.64 20.29
N GLU A 193 38.72 -6.80 19.63
CA GLU A 193 39.83 -7.10 18.71
C GLU A 193 39.86 -6.16 17.50
N THR A 194 38.70 -5.79 16.96
CA THR A 194 38.59 -4.91 15.80
C THR A 194 38.45 -3.42 16.16
N GLY A 195 38.41 -3.07 17.45
CA GLY A 195 38.13 -1.70 17.92
C GLY A 195 36.69 -1.21 17.68
N TRP A 196 35.78 -2.11 17.32
CA TRP A 196 34.36 -1.83 17.15
C TRP A 196 33.62 -2.16 18.44
N THR A 197 33.69 -1.22 19.39
CA THR A 197 33.05 -1.35 20.71
C THR A 197 32.02 -0.26 20.94
N ALA A 198 31.12 -0.50 21.89
CA ALA A 198 30.09 0.46 22.28
C ALA A 198 30.72 1.74 22.87
N ASN A 199 29.95 2.82 22.85
CA ASN A 199 30.24 4.00 23.63
C ASN A 199 29.86 3.78 25.11
N ARG A 200 30.45 4.57 26.02
CA ARG A 200 30.13 4.52 27.45
C ARG A 200 28.64 4.71 27.74
N ASP A 201 28.00 5.68 27.11
CA ASP A 201 26.64 6.11 27.47
C ASP A 201 25.62 4.96 27.31
N PRO A 202 25.47 4.32 26.14
CA PRO A 202 24.56 3.17 26.00
C PRO A 202 25.01 1.96 26.83
N LEU A 203 26.32 1.78 27.10
CA LEU A 203 26.79 0.70 27.97
C LEU A 203 26.30 0.84 29.40
N GLU A 204 26.31 2.05 29.97
CA GLU A 204 25.84 2.25 31.35
C GLU A 204 24.35 1.90 31.46
N THR A 205 23.54 2.31 30.48
CA THR A 205 22.12 1.94 30.42
C THR A 205 21.93 0.43 30.41
N VAL A 206 22.68 -0.29 29.57
CA VAL A 206 22.64 -1.75 29.47
C VAL A 206 23.10 -2.43 30.76
N ILE A 207 24.15 -1.92 31.41
CA ILE A 207 24.63 -2.44 32.70
C ILE A 207 23.55 -2.29 33.77
N ASP A 208 22.84 -1.16 33.81
CA ASP A 208 21.75 -0.96 34.76
C ASP A 208 20.57 -1.89 34.49
N GLN A 209 20.20 -2.10 33.23
CA GLN A 209 19.17 -3.11 32.85
C GLN A 209 19.58 -4.53 33.28
N ILE A 210 20.85 -4.90 33.10
CA ILE A 210 21.37 -6.22 33.51
C ILE A 210 21.32 -6.37 35.03
N ARG A 211 21.71 -5.33 35.79
CA ARG A 211 21.66 -5.34 37.26
C ARG A 211 20.24 -5.59 37.78
N GLU A 212 19.22 -5.03 37.12
CA GLU A 212 17.82 -5.29 37.47
C GLU A 212 17.42 -6.76 37.35
N GLN A 213 18.09 -7.53 36.49
CA GLN A 213 17.78 -8.96 36.32
C GLN A 213 18.50 -9.84 37.34
N ILE A 214 19.44 -9.29 38.12
CA ILE A 214 20.23 -10.05 39.11
C ILE A 214 19.54 -9.97 40.47
N MET A 215 18.62 -10.90 40.70
CA MET A 215 17.87 -11.04 41.96
C MET A 215 18.47 -12.11 42.86
N ASP A 216 18.42 -11.89 44.18
CA ASP A 216 18.83 -12.90 45.18
C ASP A 216 17.86 -14.09 45.23
N ASP A 217 16.55 -13.82 45.07
CA ASP A 217 15.51 -14.84 44.96
C ASP A 217 15.01 -14.93 43.51
N ALA A 218 15.31 -16.06 42.85
CA ALA A 218 14.89 -16.32 41.49
C ALA A 218 13.35 -16.33 41.31
N SER A 219 12.58 -16.55 42.38
CA SER A 219 11.12 -16.54 42.34
C SER A 219 10.53 -15.12 42.23
N GLU A 220 11.31 -14.09 42.55
CA GLU A 220 10.92 -12.68 42.40
C GLU A 220 11.22 -12.14 40.99
N SER A 221 12.03 -12.84 40.20
CA SER A 221 12.38 -12.44 38.83
C SER A 221 11.18 -12.46 37.89
N GLY A 222 11.11 -11.49 36.97
CA GLY A 222 10.15 -11.47 35.86
C GLY A 222 10.27 -12.70 34.95
N LEU A 223 11.45 -13.32 34.86
CA LEU A 223 11.68 -14.55 34.09
C LEU A 223 10.91 -15.76 34.65
N TYR A 224 10.62 -15.75 35.96
CA TYR A 224 9.84 -16.79 36.63
C TYR A 224 8.33 -16.51 36.63
N ALA A 225 7.89 -15.31 36.23
CA ALA A 225 6.49 -14.91 36.27
C ALA A 225 5.53 -15.90 35.59
N PRO A 226 5.83 -16.50 34.41
CA PRO A 226 4.94 -17.47 33.78
C PRO A 226 4.59 -18.68 34.65
N PHE A 227 5.50 -19.17 35.49
CA PHE A 227 5.25 -20.32 36.37
C PHE A 227 4.36 -19.99 37.58
N LYS A 228 4.16 -18.70 37.89
CA LYS A 228 3.20 -18.27 38.93
C LYS A 228 1.76 -18.46 38.47
N ALA A 229 1.53 -18.39 37.16
CA ALA A 229 0.20 -18.44 36.53
C ALA A 229 -0.15 -19.81 35.92
N LEU A 230 0.50 -20.90 36.33
CA LEU A 230 0.20 -22.24 35.79
C LEU A 230 -1.31 -22.59 35.89
N PRO A 231 -1.91 -23.17 34.83
CA PRO A 231 -3.33 -23.53 34.80
C PRO A 231 -3.72 -24.50 35.90
N GLU A 232 -4.91 -24.33 36.46
CA GLU A 232 -5.47 -25.23 37.49
C GLU A 232 -5.69 -26.67 36.96
N GLY A 233 -5.73 -26.86 35.64
CA GLY A 233 -5.91 -28.17 34.99
C GLY A 233 -4.67 -29.06 34.98
N ILE A 234 -3.49 -28.54 35.31
CA ILE A 234 -2.25 -29.34 35.39
C ILE A 234 -2.24 -30.12 36.71
N ASP A 235 -1.87 -31.41 36.65
CA ASP A 235 -1.75 -32.27 37.83
C ASP A 235 -0.87 -31.61 38.92
N PRO A 236 -1.26 -31.59 40.20
CA PRO A 236 -0.52 -30.88 41.24
C PRO A 236 0.94 -31.34 41.42
N GLU A 237 1.25 -32.62 41.22
CA GLU A 237 2.63 -33.12 41.30
C GLU A 237 3.46 -32.62 40.11
N ILE A 238 2.86 -32.61 38.91
CA ILE A 238 3.48 -32.05 37.71
C ILE A 238 3.68 -30.53 37.86
N ALA A 239 2.68 -29.79 38.33
CA ALA A 239 2.78 -28.35 38.55
C ALA A 239 3.86 -27.99 39.60
N ALA A 240 4.00 -28.81 40.66
CA ALA A 240 5.08 -28.64 41.64
C ALA A 240 6.46 -28.91 41.02
N ARG A 241 6.59 -29.93 40.17
CA ARG A 241 7.82 -30.20 39.40
C ARG A 241 8.16 -29.05 38.48
N LEU A 242 7.22 -28.58 37.66
CA LEU A 242 7.43 -27.48 36.70
C LEU A 242 7.84 -26.18 37.40
N ARG A 243 7.23 -25.85 38.54
CA ARG A 243 7.67 -24.70 39.34
C ARG A 243 9.09 -24.87 39.88
N ALA A 244 9.45 -26.06 40.36
CA ALA A 244 10.79 -26.33 40.88
C ALA A 244 11.87 -26.30 39.78
N GLU A 245 11.59 -26.89 38.61
CA GLU A 245 12.48 -26.88 37.45
C GLU A 245 12.57 -25.48 36.82
N GLY A 246 11.44 -24.77 36.70
CA GLY A 246 11.38 -23.39 36.27
C GLY A 246 12.19 -22.47 37.17
N LEU A 247 12.11 -22.64 38.49
CA LEU A 247 12.90 -21.87 39.44
C LEU A 247 14.42 -22.12 39.26
N GLN A 248 14.82 -23.37 39.02
CA GLN A 248 16.22 -23.71 38.73
C GLN A 248 16.69 -23.11 37.40
N ALA A 249 15.86 -23.17 36.36
CA ALA A 249 16.17 -22.59 35.05
C ALA A 249 16.29 -21.06 35.14
N THR A 250 15.39 -20.40 35.87
CA THR A 250 15.49 -18.95 36.15
C THR A 250 16.77 -18.60 36.91
N ALA A 251 17.11 -19.35 37.96
CA ALA A 251 18.36 -19.12 38.69
C ALA A 251 19.60 -19.26 37.79
N ARG A 252 19.57 -20.20 36.84
CA ARG A 252 20.63 -20.37 35.84
C ARG A 252 20.69 -19.19 34.86
N ALA A 253 19.55 -18.68 34.39
CA ALA A 253 19.49 -17.49 33.56
C ALA A 253 20.04 -16.25 34.30
N ILE A 254 19.67 -16.06 35.57
CA ILE A 254 20.22 -14.98 36.43
C ILE A 254 21.74 -15.09 36.56
N SER A 255 22.29 -16.31 36.71
CA SER A 255 23.75 -16.50 36.73
C SER A 255 24.41 -16.07 35.42
N ALA A 256 23.74 -16.24 34.27
CA ALA A 256 24.26 -15.77 32.99
C ALA A 256 24.28 -14.23 32.91
N TYR A 257 23.26 -13.54 33.44
CA TYR A 257 23.30 -12.07 33.57
C TYR A 257 24.47 -11.61 34.43
N LEU A 258 24.79 -12.32 35.52
CA LEU A 258 25.96 -12.01 36.35
C LEU A 258 27.28 -12.19 35.58
N ASP A 259 27.40 -13.23 34.75
CA ASP A 259 28.56 -13.44 33.90
C ASP A 259 28.73 -12.32 32.87
N VAL A 260 27.64 -11.87 32.24
CA VAL A 260 27.63 -10.72 31.33
C VAL A 260 28.01 -9.44 32.07
N LEU A 261 27.43 -9.16 33.24
CA LEU A 261 27.78 -7.98 34.03
C LEU A 261 29.29 -7.94 34.33
N ARG A 262 29.84 -9.07 34.78
CA ARG A 262 31.28 -9.19 35.05
C ARG A 262 32.12 -8.93 33.80
N PHE A 263 31.72 -9.50 32.66
CA PHE A 263 32.40 -9.27 31.38
C PHE A 263 32.36 -7.79 30.99
N LEU A 264 31.17 -7.17 31.03
CA LEU A 264 31.01 -5.76 30.64
C LEU A 264 31.83 -4.83 31.54
N GLU A 265 31.83 -5.04 32.85
CA GLU A 265 32.55 -4.18 33.80
C GLU A 265 34.07 -4.36 33.78
N ILE A 266 34.56 -5.59 33.63
CA ILE A 266 35.98 -5.92 33.82
C ILE A 266 36.72 -6.03 32.48
N GLU A 267 36.11 -6.67 31.48
CA GLU A 267 36.76 -7.02 30.22
C GLU A 267 36.42 -6.05 29.10
N TYR A 268 35.15 -5.65 28.94
CA TYR A 268 34.70 -4.81 27.83
C TYR A 268 34.93 -3.31 28.04
N ARG A 269 34.57 -2.79 29.23
CA ARG A 269 34.65 -1.36 29.59
C ARG A 269 36.02 -0.69 29.36
N PRO A 270 37.18 -1.36 29.54
CA PRO A 270 38.47 -0.75 29.22
C PRO A 270 38.69 -0.43 27.73
N TYR A 271 37.91 -1.03 26.82
CA TYR A 271 38.09 -0.93 25.37
C TYR A 271 36.99 -0.13 24.66
N LEU A 272 36.18 0.64 25.39
CA LEU A 272 35.11 1.44 24.80
C LEU A 272 35.65 2.48 23.81
N ARG A 273 34.92 2.68 22.72
CA ARG A 273 35.23 3.74 21.76
C ARG A 273 35.13 5.11 22.44
N GLN A 274 36.05 6.00 22.09
CA GLN A 274 36.13 7.33 22.69
C GLN A 274 35.16 8.33 22.04
N GLY A 275 34.94 8.21 20.72
CA GLY A 275 33.99 9.04 19.98
C GLY A 275 32.54 8.74 20.35
N ALA A 276 31.69 9.76 20.29
CA ALA A 276 30.25 9.62 20.53
C ALA A 276 29.59 8.88 19.36
N GLY A 277 29.86 9.26 18.11
CA GLY A 277 29.42 8.52 16.94
C GLY A 277 30.45 7.53 16.39
N ILE A 278 30.08 6.87 15.29
CA ILE A 278 30.89 5.80 14.67
C ILE A 278 31.79 6.31 13.54
N ALA A 279 31.74 7.60 13.20
CA ALA A 279 32.44 8.19 12.06
C ALA A 279 33.94 7.87 12.00
N ASP A 280 34.59 7.81 13.17
CA ASP A 280 36.03 7.62 13.31
C ASP A 280 36.45 6.13 13.43
N LEU A 281 35.49 5.21 13.43
CA LEU A 281 35.78 3.77 13.39
C LEU A 281 36.18 3.36 11.96
N GLU A 282 36.92 2.25 11.84
CA GLU A 282 37.26 1.68 10.54
C GLU A 282 35.98 1.31 9.78
N ASN A 283 35.78 1.92 8.60
CA ASN A 283 34.56 1.85 7.76
C ASN A 283 33.29 2.43 8.43
N GLY A 284 33.43 3.25 9.47
CA GLY A 284 32.30 3.73 10.26
C GLY A 284 31.31 4.60 9.49
N ARG A 285 31.79 5.38 8.52
CA ARG A 285 30.93 6.19 7.64
C ARG A 285 30.11 5.33 6.69
N GLU A 286 30.72 4.31 6.10
CA GLU A 286 30.06 3.36 5.21
C GLU A 286 28.96 2.60 5.97
N VAL A 287 29.25 2.16 7.20
CA VAL A 287 28.25 1.53 8.09
C VAL A 287 27.11 2.50 8.41
N TYR A 288 27.42 3.77 8.71
CA TYR A 288 26.38 4.77 8.97
C TYR A 288 25.50 5.05 7.76
N ALA A 289 26.09 5.22 6.57
CA ALA A 289 25.33 5.43 5.33
C ALA A 289 24.39 4.26 5.03
N ALA A 290 24.84 3.02 5.26
CA ALA A 290 24.00 1.84 5.09
C ALA A 290 22.87 1.75 6.14
N ALA A 291 23.14 2.16 7.39
CA ALA A 291 22.10 2.27 8.42
C ALA A 291 21.06 3.34 8.07
N VAL A 292 21.48 4.50 7.55
CA VAL A 292 20.59 5.56 7.07
C VAL A 292 19.69 5.04 5.95
N GLU A 293 20.24 4.35 4.94
CA GLU A 293 19.44 3.77 3.85
C GLU A 293 18.42 2.74 4.37
N HIS A 294 18.80 1.92 5.35
CA HIS A 294 17.90 0.97 5.97
C HIS A 294 16.72 1.68 6.67
N TYR A 295 17.00 2.63 7.56
CA TYR A 295 15.97 3.27 8.38
C TYR A 295 15.12 4.29 7.61
N THR A 296 15.69 4.93 6.58
CA THR A 296 14.94 5.85 5.69
C THR A 296 14.20 5.13 4.56
N ALA A 297 14.37 3.81 4.45
CA ALA A 297 13.61 2.92 3.59
C ALA A 297 13.47 3.42 2.14
N GLY A 298 14.57 3.83 1.51
CA GLY A 298 14.59 4.21 0.10
C GLY A 298 14.34 5.70 -0.18
N ALA A 299 14.36 6.56 0.84
CA ALA A 299 14.23 8.01 0.64
C ALA A 299 15.31 8.61 -0.28
N GLY A 300 16.44 7.93 -0.48
CA GLY A 300 17.48 8.31 -1.44
C GLY A 300 18.40 9.44 -0.97
N TYR A 301 18.33 9.84 0.30
CA TYR A 301 19.19 10.89 0.84
C TYR A 301 20.52 10.36 1.36
N SER A 302 21.60 11.07 1.02
CA SER A 302 22.89 10.93 1.69
C SER A 302 22.87 11.50 3.12
N PRO A 303 23.79 11.04 4.00
CA PRO A 303 24.01 11.65 5.31
C PRO A 303 24.20 13.18 5.28
N GLU A 304 24.91 13.71 4.29
CA GLU A 304 25.09 15.15 4.12
C GLU A 304 23.79 15.89 3.77
N GLU A 305 23.00 15.33 2.85
CA GLU A 305 21.71 15.92 2.47
C GLU A 305 20.75 15.94 3.67
N ILE A 306 20.71 14.86 4.45
CA ILE A 306 19.91 14.81 5.70
C ILE A 306 20.38 15.87 6.70
N HIS A 307 21.69 16.06 6.84
CA HIS A 307 22.21 17.07 7.76
C HIS A 307 21.80 18.49 7.34
N LEU A 308 21.92 18.81 6.04
CA LEU A 308 21.51 20.09 5.49
C LEU A 308 19.99 20.30 5.60
N LEU A 309 19.21 19.25 5.35
CA LEU A 309 17.77 19.23 5.52
C LEU A 309 17.38 19.53 6.97
N GLY A 310 18.07 18.90 7.93
CA GLY A 310 17.93 19.19 9.35
C GLY A 310 18.17 20.65 9.69
N GLN A 311 19.26 21.25 9.20
CA GLN A 311 19.55 22.67 9.45
C GLN A 311 18.48 23.60 8.83
N SER A 312 17.98 23.27 7.64
CA SER A 312 16.90 24.00 6.98
C SER A 312 15.61 23.95 7.81
N GLU A 313 15.22 22.76 8.27
CA GLU A 313 14.00 22.57 9.06
C GLU A 313 14.11 23.23 10.44
N VAL A 314 15.26 23.14 11.10
CA VAL A 314 15.52 23.89 12.35
C VAL A 314 15.33 25.40 12.12
N THR A 315 15.86 25.94 11.02
CA THR A 315 15.71 27.37 10.70
C THR A 315 14.24 27.75 10.45
N ARG A 316 13.51 26.93 9.68
CA ARG A 316 12.09 27.17 9.38
C ARG A 316 11.23 27.14 10.65
N ILE A 317 11.32 26.06 11.42
CA ILE A 317 10.50 25.85 12.63
C ILE A 317 10.82 26.93 13.65
N ARG A 318 12.10 27.32 13.82
CA ARG A 318 12.49 28.42 14.70
C ARG A 318 11.80 29.74 14.33
N SER A 319 11.72 30.06 13.05
CA SER A 319 11.04 31.27 12.58
C SER A 319 9.54 31.24 12.92
N GLU A 320 8.88 30.09 12.79
CA GLU A 320 7.46 29.94 13.13
C GLU A 320 7.23 30.04 14.65
N MET A 321 8.12 29.44 15.46
CA MET A 321 8.09 29.56 16.93
C MET A 321 8.23 31.03 17.36
N GLU A 322 9.13 31.80 16.75
CA GLU A 322 9.31 33.22 17.03
C GLU A 322 8.07 34.06 16.66
N GLN A 323 7.35 33.70 15.59
CA GLN A 323 6.08 34.35 15.24
C GLN A 323 5.01 34.11 16.31
N ILE A 324 4.93 32.90 16.88
CA ILE A 324 4.00 32.59 17.96
C ILE A 324 4.37 33.36 19.24
N ILE A 325 5.66 33.44 19.60
CA ILE A 325 6.13 34.24 20.74
C ILE A 325 5.70 35.70 20.58
N ALA A 326 5.84 36.25 19.36
CA ALA A 326 5.40 37.60 19.05
C ALA A 326 3.87 37.78 19.13
N GLU A 327 3.09 36.79 18.70
CA GLU A 327 1.62 36.76 18.83
C GLU A 327 1.18 36.79 20.30
N ILE A 328 1.87 36.04 21.17
CA ILE A 328 1.62 36.00 22.62
C ILE A 328 1.98 37.35 23.27
N GLY A 329 2.93 38.10 22.69
CA GLY A 329 3.43 39.35 23.26
C GLY A 329 4.35 39.13 24.45
N PHE A 330 5.10 38.02 24.48
CA PHE A 330 6.05 37.73 25.55
C PHE A 330 7.25 38.67 25.51
N GLU A 331 7.59 39.29 26.64
CA GLU A 331 8.77 40.15 26.78
C GLU A 331 9.96 39.32 27.28
N GLY A 332 10.95 39.08 26.42
CA GLY A 332 12.16 38.33 26.78
C GLY A 332 12.86 37.75 25.56
N SER A 333 13.91 36.97 25.80
CA SER A 333 14.54 36.16 24.76
C SER A 333 13.77 34.86 24.52
N PHE A 334 14.11 34.15 23.44
CA PHE A 334 13.58 32.82 23.18
C PHE A 334 13.90 31.83 24.32
N GLU A 335 15.11 31.91 24.89
CA GLU A 335 15.53 31.09 26.03
C GLU A 335 14.70 31.39 27.29
N ASP A 336 14.39 32.67 27.52
CA ASP A 336 13.50 33.08 28.62
C ASP A 336 12.09 32.49 28.42
N PHE A 337 11.60 32.45 27.17
CA PHE A 337 10.31 31.85 26.86
C PHE A 337 10.29 30.34 27.06
N LEU A 338 11.33 29.61 26.62
CA LEU A 338 11.45 28.18 26.90
C LEU A 338 11.52 27.89 28.40
N THR A 339 12.25 28.72 29.15
CA THR A 339 12.32 28.60 30.62
C THR A 339 10.95 28.85 31.26
N TYR A 340 10.22 29.84 30.78
CA TYR A 340 8.85 30.12 31.20
C TYR A 340 7.93 28.91 30.97
N LEU A 341 7.94 28.33 29.77
CA LEU A 341 7.15 27.12 29.45
C LEU A 341 7.50 25.92 30.33
N ARG A 342 8.78 25.78 30.71
CA ARG A 342 9.26 24.67 31.55
C ARG A 342 8.92 24.84 33.03
N THR A 343 8.67 26.05 33.51
CA THR A 343 8.63 26.34 34.95
C THR A 343 7.30 26.89 35.45
N ASP A 344 6.46 27.46 34.58
CA ASP A 344 5.18 28.00 35.01
C ASP A 344 4.16 26.87 35.27
N PRO A 345 3.58 26.79 36.48
CA PRO A 345 2.63 25.73 36.84
C PRO A 345 1.38 25.65 35.96
N GLN A 346 1.03 26.71 35.22
CA GLN A 346 -0.15 26.71 34.35
C GLN A 346 -0.08 25.69 33.21
N PHE A 347 1.13 25.23 32.87
CA PHE A 347 1.36 24.30 31.77
C PHE A 347 1.32 22.83 32.19
N TYR A 348 1.09 22.53 33.47
CA TYR A 348 1.17 21.17 33.99
C TYR A 348 -0.12 20.79 34.73
N ALA A 349 -0.55 19.54 34.52
CA ALA A 349 -1.65 18.95 35.26
C ALA A 349 -1.31 18.85 36.76
N GLN A 350 -2.30 19.07 37.62
CA GLN A 350 -2.17 18.99 39.07
C GLN A 350 -2.36 17.56 39.60
N SER A 351 -2.91 16.66 38.79
CA SER A 351 -3.08 15.25 39.10
C SER A 351 -2.96 14.37 37.85
N ALA A 352 -2.78 13.06 38.08
CA ALA A 352 -2.83 12.06 37.01
C ALA A 352 -4.20 12.08 36.31
N ASP A 353 -5.29 12.18 37.09
CA ASP A 353 -6.65 12.23 36.55
C ASP A 353 -6.84 13.43 35.61
N GLU A 354 -6.33 14.62 35.95
CA GLU A 354 -6.42 15.80 35.09
C GLU A 354 -5.66 15.62 33.76
N LEU A 355 -4.49 14.98 33.80
CA LEU A 355 -3.73 14.67 32.58
C LEU A 355 -4.47 13.66 31.69
N MET A 356 -5.06 12.63 32.30
CA MET A 356 -5.83 11.61 31.59
C MET A 356 -7.11 12.20 30.98
N GLU A 357 -7.85 13.02 31.72
CA GLU A 357 -9.04 13.73 31.24
C GLU A 357 -8.70 14.62 30.03
N ALA A 358 -7.57 15.33 30.08
CA ALA A 358 -7.09 16.13 28.96
C ALA A 358 -6.77 15.26 27.73
N ALA A 359 -6.08 14.14 27.91
CA ALA A 359 -5.74 13.22 26.82
C ALA A 359 -6.98 12.59 26.18
N GLU A 360 -7.98 12.21 26.98
CA GLU A 360 -9.28 11.69 26.50
C GLU A 360 -10.08 12.76 25.73
N GLU A 361 -10.14 13.99 26.23
CA GLU A 361 -10.81 15.11 25.55
C GLU A 361 -10.19 15.38 24.18
N ILE A 362 -8.85 15.46 24.13
CA ILE A 362 -8.09 15.66 22.90
C ILE A 362 -8.37 14.51 21.92
N SER A 363 -8.28 13.26 22.39
CA SER A 363 -8.53 12.06 21.58
C SER A 363 -9.95 12.03 21.02
N SER A 364 -10.94 12.52 21.77
CA SER A 364 -12.33 12.64 21.31
C SER A 364 -12.47 13.64 20.16
N ARG A 365 -11.79 14.79 20.24
CA ARG A 365 -11.76 15.79 19.16
C ARG A 365 -11.07 15.29 17.92
N LEU A 366 -9.93 14.63 18.09
CA LEU A 366 -9.18 14.03 16.98
C LEU A 366 -10.04 13.00 16.23
N ARG A 367 -10.74 12.11 16.95
CA ARG A 367 -11.70 11.16 16.35
C ARG A 367 -12.79 11.89 15.55
N ALA A 368 -13.35 12.96 16.13
CA ALA A 368 -14.41 13.72 15.48
C ALA A 368 -13.96 14.41 14.17
N SER A 369 -12.68 14.76 14.04
CA SER A 369 -12.14 15.36 12.81
C SER A 369 -11.81 14.35 11.70
N LEU A 370 -11.68 13.05 12.01
CA LEU A 370 -11.19 12.07 11.03
C LEU A 370 -11.99 12.02 9.71
N PRO A 371 -13.34 12.07 9.70
CA PRO A 371 -14.10 11.98 8.46
C PRO A 371 -13.80 13.11 7.47
N ASP A 372 -13.30 14.26 7.92
CA ASP A 372 -12.92 15.39 7.05
C ASP A 372 -11.59 15.14 6.33
N TYR A 373 -10.75 14.24 6.85
CA TYR A 373 -9.39 13.97 6.37
C TYR A 373 -9.20 12.57 5.79
N PHE A 374 -10.11 11.63 6.05
CA PHE A 374 -9.99 10.22 5.62
C PHE A 374 -11.27 9.71 4.97
N GLY A 375 -11.12 8.93 3.91
CA GLY A 375 -12.22 8.21 3.26
C GLY A 375 -12.51 6.89 3.97
N THR A 376 -11.45 6.24 4.44
CA THR A 376 -11.46 4.93 5.10
C THR A 376 -10.99 5.06 6.54
N LEU A 377 -11.75 4.50 7.47
CA LEU A 377 -11.44 4.48 8.90
C LEU A 377 -11.40 3.03 9.39
N PRO A 378 -10.49 2.68 10.31
CA PRO A 378 -10.42 1.34 10.88
C PRO A 378 -11.65 1.05 11.74
N GLU A 379 -12.05 -0.22 11.79
CA GLU A 379 -13.08 -0.71 12.72
C GLU A 379 -12.54 -0.86 14.15
N LEU A 380 -11.26 -1.22 14.28
CA LEU A 380 -10.59 -1.41 15.55
C LEU A 380 -10.47 -0.08 16.29
N GLU A 381 -11.08 0.02 17.47
CA GLU A 381 -10.98 1.21 18.32
C GLU A 381 -9.72 1.20 19.20
N PHE A 382 -9.46 2.34 19.85
CA PHE A 382 -8.46 2.48 20.89
C PHE A 382 -9.04 3.11 22.16
N GLU A 383 -8.38 2.88 23.28
CA GLU A 383 -8.63 3.54 24.55
C GLU A 383 -7.38 4.28 25.07
N VAL A 384 -7.58 5.24 25.98
CA VAL A 384 -6.48 5.97 26.62
C VAL A 384 -6.25 5.35 28.00
N GLN A 385 -5.00 5.00 28.33
CA GLN A 385 -4.65 4.41 29.62
C GLN A 385 -3.41 5.06 30.23
N PRO A 386 -3.29 5.13 31.57
CA PRO A 386 -2.06 5.52 32.20
C PRO A 386 -1.00 4.44 32.00
N VAL A 387 0.25 4.85 31.87
CA VAL A 387 1.39 3.92 31.90
C VAL A 387 1.47 3.21 33.26
N PRO A 388 1.74 1.90 33.28
CA PRO A 388 2.15 1.12 34.45
C PRO A 388 2.84 1.86 35.61
N ASP A 389 2.42 1.80 36.88
CA ASP A 389 3.22 2.48 37.94
C ASP A 389 4.67 1.98 38.02
N SER A 390 4.89 0.70 37.78
CA SER A 390 6.20 0.05 37.91
C SER A 390 7.23 0.51 36.84
N ILE A 391 6.75 1.03 35.71
CA ILE A 391 7.46 1.35 34.44
C ILE A 391 7.50 2.84 34.18
N ALA A 392 6.51 3.57 34.68
CA ALA A 392 6.34 4.99 34.43
C ALA A 392 7.62 5.83 34.65
N PRO A 393 8.48 5.58 35.66
CA PRO A 393 9.74 6.33 35.82
C PRO A 393 10.74 6.18 34.68
N GLY A 394 10.73 5.02 34.00
CA GLY A 394 11.60 4.73 32.87
C GLY A 394 10.90 4.80 31.51
N TYR A 395 9.63 5.18 31.48
CA TYR A 395 8.85 5.29 30.27
C TYR A 395 8.87 6.71 29.69
N THR A 396 8.65 6.82 28.39
CA THR A 396 8.57 8.10 27.67
C THR A 396 7.30 8.88 28.07
N THR A 397 7.02 10.01 27.41
CA THR A 397 5.81 10.82 27.64
C THR A 397 4.51 10.07 27.31
N GLY A 398 4.53 9.21 26.30
CA GLY A 398 3.43 8.34 25.89
C GLY A 398 3.87 7.40 24.77
N ARG A 399 3.03 6.41 24.46
CA ARG A 399 3.23 5.50 23.32
C ARG A 399 1.91 4.84 22.92
N TYR A 400 1.76 4.53 21.64
CA TYR A 400 0.76 3.61 21.15
C TYR A 400 1.16 2.14 21.32
N VAL A 401 0.17 1.34 21.72
CA VAL A 401 0.27 -0.12 21.73
C VAL A 401 -0.80 -0.66 20.79
N SER A 402 -0.36 -1.44 19.81
CA SER A 402 -1.23 -2.06 18.83
C SER A 402 -2.29 -2.95 19.49
N GLY A 403 -3.51 -2.85 18.98
CA GLY A 403 -4.57 -3.80 19.30
C GLY A 403 -4.42 -5.09 18.51
N ASP A 404 -5.45 -5.91 18.58
CA ASP A 404 -5.59 -7.15 17.82
C ASP A 404 -7.05 -7.29 17.36
N PRO A 405 -7.33 -7.01 16.08
CA PRO A 405 -8.70 -7.02 15.56
C PRO A 405 -9.32 -8.42 15.54
N GLU A 406 -8.52 -9.48 15.32
CA GLU A 406 -9.02 -10.86 15.32
C GLU A 406 -9.56 -11.27 16.69
N GLU A 407 -9.04 -10.66 17.74
CA GLU A 407 -9.42 -10.94 19.12
C GLU A 407 -10.32 -9.90 19.77
N GLY A 408 -10.62 -8.81 19.04
CA GLY A 408 -11.34 -7.66 19.58
C GLY A 408 -10.60 -6.95 20.73
N ARG A 409 -9.26 -7.00 20.74
CA ARG A 409 -8.44 -6.30 21.72
C ARG A 409 -8.11 -4.90 21.20
N LEU A 410 -8.58 -3.88 21.91
CA LEU A 410 -8.39 -2.48 21.52
C LEU A 410 -6.92 -2.08 21.44
N GLY A 411 -6.62 -1.10 20.59
CA GLY A 411 -5.38 -0.35 20.70
C GLY A 411 -5.34 0.47 21.99
N ILE A 412 -4.14 0.78 22.48
CA ILE A 412 -3.98 1.56 23.72
C ILE A 412 -3.07 2.75 23.47
N TYR A 413 -3.59 3.96 23.69
CA TYR A 413 -2.78 5.15 23.82
C TYR A 413 -2.35 5.31 25.29
N LEU A 414 -1.10 4.97 25.57
CA LEU A 414 -0.52 5.09 26.90
C LEU A 414 -0.03 6.52 27.15
N VAL A 415 -0.49 7.12 28.25
CA VAL A 415 -0.07 8.46 28.72
C VAL A 415 0.68 8.31 30.05
N ASN A 416 1.90 8.86 30.12
CA ASN A 416 2.72 8.72 31.31
C ASN A 416 2.36 9.78 32.36
N THR A 417 1.77 9.34 33.47
CA THR A 417 1.36 10.17 34.60
C THR A 417 2.43 10.35 35.68
N TYR A 418 3.63 9.77 35.51
CA TYR A 418 4.77 9.99 36.39
C TYR A 418 5.48 11.32 36.09
N ALA A 419 5.91 12.01 37.15
CA ALA A 419 6.57 13.32 37.09
C ALA A 419 5.78 14.33 36.24
N LEU A 420 4.56 14.67 36.69
CA LEU A 420 3.62 15.55 35.98
C LEU A 420 4.21 16.93 35.62
N ASP A 421 5.17 17.42 36.40
CA ASP A 421 5.95 18.64 36.14
C ASP A 421 6.93 18.51 34.95
N GLN A 422 6.94 17.35 34.30
CA GLN A 422 7.67 17.04 33.07
C GLN A 422 6.72 16.57 31.95
N ARG A 423 5.41 16.80 32.10
CA ARG A 423 4.35 16.39 31.15
C ARG A 423 3.50 17.61 30.79
N PRO A 424 4.03 18.53 29.97
CA PRO A 424 3.33 19.77 29.67
C PRO A 424 2.06 19.54 28.85
N LEU A 425 0.97 20.20 29.25
CA LEU A 425 -0.32 20.14 28.57
C LEU A 425 -0.27 20.68 27.14
N TYR A 426 0.63 21.63 26.85
CA TYR A 426 0.75 22.22 25.52
C TYR A 426 1.34 21.29 24.46
N GLU A 427 2.03 20.20 24.83
CA GLU A 427 2.53 19.18 23.88
C GLU A 427 1.56 18.01 23.71
N LEU A 428 0.62 17.84 24.66
CA LEU A 428 -0.30 16.71 24.70
C LEU A 428 -1.17 16.57 23.43
N PRO A 429 -1.64 17.65 22.78
CA PRO A 429 -2.35 17.53 21.51
C PRO A 429 -1.53 16.88 20.39
N ALA A 430 -0.28 17.28 20.21
CA ALA A 430 0.60 16.75 19.19
C ALA A 430 0.95 15.28 19.50
N LEU A 431 1.28 14.98 20.75
CA LEU A 431 1.50 13.60 21.21
C LEU A 431 0.27 12.71 20.94
N SER A 432 -0.93 13.19 21.24
CA SER A 432 -2.15 12.39 21.04
C SER A 432 -2.45 12.17 19.56
N ALA A 433 -2.18 13.14 18.70
CA ALA A 433 -2.30 12.99 17.25
C ALA A 433 -1.29 11.97 16.70
N HIS A 434 -0.05 12.00 17.20
CA HIS A 434 1.04 11.11 16.82
C HIS A 434 0.77 9.65 17.20
N GLU A 435 0.44 9.41 18.47
CA GLU A 435 0.29 8.05 19.00
C GLU A 435 -1.08 7.44 18.65
N ALA A 436 -2.15 8.23 18.70
CA ALA A 436 -3.49 7.71 18.46
C ALA A 436 -3.95 7.99 17.04
N VAL A 437 -4.92 8.90 16.87
CA VAL A 437 -5.49 9.26 15.58
C VAL A 437 -5.21 10.73 15.28
N PRO A 438 -4.86 11.11 14.05
CA PRO A 438 -4.75 10.25 12.86
C PRO A 438 -3.42 9.48 12.71
N GLY A 439 -2.56 9.43 13.74
CA GLY A 439 -1.23 8.81 13.69
C GLY A 439 -1.21 7.28 13.79
N HIS A 440 -0.41 6.74 14.71
CA HIS A 440 -0.08 5.31 14.76
C HIS A 440 -1.28 4.39 14.88
N HIS A 441 -2.29 4.72 15.70
CA HIS A 441 -3.47 3.86 15.80
C HIS A 441 -4.16 3.72 14.45
N LEU A 442 -4.43 4.83 13.76
CA LEU A 442 -5.10 4.81 12.46
C LEU A 442 -4.30 3.98 11.44
N GLN A 443 -3.01 4.29 11.31
CA GLN A 443 -2.11 3.64 10.34
C GLN A 443 -1.96 2.15 10.59
N ILE A 444 -1.77 1.74 11.85
CA ILE A 444 -1.55 0.34 12.20
C ILE A 444 -2.86 -0.45 12.14
N ALA A 445 -3.97 0.09 12.65
CA ALA A 445 -5.25 -0.60 12.62
C ALA A 445 -5.71 -0.88 11.18
N LEU A 446 -5.60 0.10 10.27
CA LEU A 446 -5.90 -0.10 8.85
C LEU A 446 -5.05 -1.22 8.23
N ALA A 447 -3.76 -1.27 8.56
CA ALA A 447 -2.88 -2.33 8.09
C ALA A 447 -3.22 -3.71 8.69
N GLN A 448 -3.63 -3.77 9.96
CA GLN A 448 -4.02 -5.01 10.63
C GLN A 448 -5.35 -5.58 10.11
N GLU A 449 -6.24 -4.74 9.60
CA GLU A 449 -7.54 -5.13 9.04
C GLU A 449 -7.45 -5.66 7.59
N MET A 450 -6.25 -5.64 6.99
CA MET A 450 -6.01 -6.19 5.65
C MET A 450 -5.89 -7.73 5.69
N SER A 451 -6.90 -8.44 5.18
CA SER A 451 -6.96 -9.92 5.22
C SER A 451 -6.10 -10.62 4.16
N ASP A 452 -5.81 -9.96 3.04
CA ASP A 452 -5.32 -10.61 1.81
C ASP A 452 -3.80 -10.46 1.60
N GLN A 453 -3.06 -10.11 2.65
CA GLN A 453 -1.60 -9.90 2.59
C GLN A 453 -0.82 -11.15 3.01
N PRO A 454 0.33 -11.47 2.36
CA PRO A 454 1.28 -12.47 2.84
C PRO A 454 1.79 -12.17 4.26
N ASP A 455 2.28 -13.19 4.97
CA ASP A 455 2.64 -13.02 6.38
C ASP A 455 3.86 -12.10 6.56
N PHE A 456 4.81 -12.09 5.62
CA PHE A 456 5.90 -11.12 5.68
C PHE A 456 5.41 -9.67 5.55
N ARG A 457 4.32 -9.39 4.81
CA ARG A 457 3.73 -8.03 4.67
C ARG A 457 3.08 -7.58 5.95
N LYS A 458 2.33 -8.47 6.61
CA LYS A 458 1.71 -8.20 7.92
C LYS A 458 2.75 -7.87 9.00
N ASN A 459 3.94 -8.47 8.90
CA ASN A 459 5.03 -8.28 9.85
C ASN A 459 6.04 -7.20 9.44
N TYR A 460 5.85 -6.55 8.27
CA TYR A 460 6.77 -5.54 7.78
C TYR A 460 6.52 -4.18 8.43
N TYR A 461 7.59 -3.52 8.87
CA TYR A 461 7.52 -2.15 9.38
C TYR A 461 8.69 -1.31 8.87
N ALA A 462 8.39 -0.34 8.00
CA ALA A 462 9.35 0.68 7.58
C ALA A 462 9.34 1.84 8.59
N THR A 463 10.45 2.04 9.33
CA THR A 463 10.53 3.10 10.35
C THR A 463 10.18 4.47 9.79
N ALA A 464 10.75 4.87 8.65
CA ALA A 464 10.45 6.17 8.07
C ALA A 464 9.00 6.31 7.60
N PHE A 465 8.34 5.24 7.17
CA PHE A 465 6.91 5.29 6.84
C PHE A 465 6.08 5.50 8.11
N GLY A 466 6.20 4.62 9.10
CA GLY A 466 5.34 4.67 10.29
C GLY A 466 5.58 5.91 11.15
N GLU A 467 6.84 6.25 11.40
CA GLU A 467 7.22 7.43 12.18
C GLU A 467 7.03 8.73 11.39
N GLY A 468 7.24 8.69 10.07
CA GLY A 468 6.95 9.80 9.18
C GLY A 468 5.45 10.11 9.12
N TRP A 469 4.61 9.08 9.08
CA TRP A 469 3.16 9.21 9.18
C TRP A 469 2.74 9.80 10.52
N GLY A 470 3.29 9.31 11.63
CA GLY A 470 3.04 9.86 12.97
C GLY A 470 3.33 11.37 13.04
N LEU A 471 4.46 11.82 12.49
CA LEU A 471 4.78 13.25 12.39
C LEU A 471 3.86 14.02 11.45
N TYR A 472 3.52 13.43 10.31
CA TYR A 472 2.58 14.03 9.36
C TYR A 472 1.18 14.19 9.98
N ALA A 473 0.76 13.26 10.83
CA ALA A 473 -0.48 13.33 11.60
C ALA A 473 -0.51 14.50 12.60
N GLU A 474 0.63 14.87 13.20
CA GLU A 474 0.74 16.08 14.03
C GLU A 474 0.43 17.35 13.21
N ARG A 475 0.84 17.38 11.94
CA ARG A 475 0.49 18.47 11.03
C ARG A 475 -1.00 18.46 10.70
N ILE A 476 -1.59 17.30 10.38
CA ILE A 476 -3.03 17.16 10.13
C ILE A 476 -3.83 17.70 11.33
N ALA A 477 -3.42 17.40 12.56
CA ALA A 477 -4.08 17.92 13.77
C ALA A 477 -4.06 19.46 13.83
N GLY A 478 -2.99 20.10 13.35
CA GLY A 478 -2.92 21.55 13.19
C GLY A 478 -3.91 22.08 12.16
N GLU A 479 -4.00 21.44 10.99
CA GLU A 479 -4.94 21.78 9.93
C GLU A 479 -6.41 21.59 10.39
N ALA A 480 -6.66 20.58 11.22
CA ALA A 480 -7.96 20.27 11.83
C ALA A 480 -8.34 21.21 12.99
N GLY A 481 -7.47 22.17 13.37
CA GLY A 481 -7.75 23.11 14.45
C GLY A 481 -7.73 22.49 15.85
N ILE A 482 -7.01 21.38 16.04
CA ILE A 482 -6.89 20.71 17.33
C ILE A 482 -6.07 21.55 18.32
N TYR A 483 -5.07 22.29 17.82
CA TYR A 483 -4.27 23.24 18.60
C TYR A 483 -5.07 24.54 18.79
N ARG A 484 -5.69 24.70 19.97
CA ARG A 484 -6.62 25.81 20.27
C ARG A 484 -5.91 27.07 20.77
N THR A 485 -4.74 26.93 21.36
CA THR A 485 -3.99 28.02 21.96
C THR A 485 -2.66 28.28 21.23
N PRO A 486 -2.10 29.50 21.32
CA PRO A 486 -0.73 29.76 20.86
C PRO A 486 0.30 28.84 21.51
N TYR A 487 0.10 28.46 22.78
CA TYR A 487 0.98 27.54 23.49
C TYR A 487 0.94 26.13 22.92
N GLU A 488 -0.24 25.59 22.59
CA GLU A 488 -0.35 24.28 21.93
C GLU A 488 0.26 24.29 20.53
N ARG A 489 0.08 25.37 19.75
CA ARG A 489 0.77 25.52 18.45
C ARG A 489 2.30 25.57 18.64
N PHE A 490 2.78 26.24 19.68
CA PHE A 490 4.20 26.22 20.02
C PHE A 490 4.67 24.83 20.47
N GLY A 491 3.84 24.10 21.22
CA GLY A 491 4.11 22.72 21.64
C GLY A 491 4.27 21.77 20.46
N ALA A 492 3.38 21.86 19.48
CA ALA A 492 3.49 21.11 18.22
C ALA A 492 4.81 21.44 17.49
N LEU A 493 5.16 22.72 17.34
CA LEU A 493 6.45 23.12 16.75
C LEU A 493 7.66 22.68 17.59
N SER A 494 7.55 22.61 18.92
CA SER A 494 8.60 22.08 19.80
C SER A 494 8.85 20.59 19.56
N TYR A 495 7.77 19.82 19.36
CA TYR A 495 7.85 18.40 18.98
C TYR A 495 8.41 18.19 17.58
N GLU A 496 8.03 19.04 16.63
CA GLU A 496 8.59 19.04 15.29
C GLU A 496 10.09 19.39 15.30
N MET A 497 10.46 20.43 16.07
CA MET A 497 11.85 20.86 16.26
C MET A 497 12.72 19.75 16.84
N TRP A 498 12.19 18.96 17.78
CA TRP A 498 12.90 17.78 18.29
C TRP A 498 13.27 16.83 17.16
N ARG A 499 12.34 16.50 16.25
CA ARG A 499 12.64 15.60 15.12
C ARG A 499 13.51 16.26 14.04
N ALA A 500 13.45 17.57 13.86
CA ALA A 500 14.42 18.28 13.02
C ALA A 500 15.84 18.22 13.60
N CYS A 501 15.99 18.42 14.92
CA CYS A 501 17.27 18.29 15.59
C CYS A 501 17.80 16.84 15.59
N ARG A 502 16.94 15.81 15.50
CA ARG A 502 17.39 14.41 15.27
C ARG A 502 18.20 14.28 13.99
N LEU A 503 17.77 14.92 12.89
CA LEU A 503 18.52 14.90 11.62
C LEU A 503 19.94 15.43 11.82
N VAL A 504 20.06 16.58 12.48
CA VAL A 504 21.33 17.27 12.72
C VAL A 504 22.22 16.50 13.69
N ALA A 505 21.64 16.00 14.79
CA ALA A 505 22.37 15.32 15.86
C ALA A 505 22.91 13.96 15.42
N ASP A 506 22.08 13.12 14.78
CA ASP A 506 22.46 11.77 14.35
C ASP A 506 23.57 11.84 13.28
N THR A 507 23.35 12.63 12.21
CA THR A 507 24.39 12.85 11.19
C THR A 507 25.62 13.55 11.75
N GLY A 508 25.44 14.51 12.68
CA GLY A 508 26.53 15.16 13.39
C GLY A 508 27.42 14.16 14.11
N LEU A 509 26.83 13.27 14.92
CA LEU A 509 27.54 12.23 15.64
C LEU A 509 28.23 11.25 14.69
N HIS A 510 27.49 10.64 13.78
CA HIS A 510 27.91 9.42 13.09
C HIS A 510 28.56 9.66 11.72
N TRP A 511 28.42 10.85 11.14
CA TRP A 511 29.08 11.23 9.88
C TRP A 511 30.20 12.27 10.09
N TYR A 512 29.90 13.31 10.86
CA TYR A 512 30.81 14.45 11.10
C TYR A 512 31.67 14.32 12.36
N GLY A 513 31.49 13.27 13.15
CA GLY A 513 32.31 13.01 14.35
C GLY A 513 32.08 14.01 15.49
N TRP A 514 30.87 14.56 15.60
CA TRP A 514 30.53 15.49 16.67
C TRP A 514 30.65 14.84 18.04
N THR A 515 30.99 15.67 19.01
CA THR A 515 30.87 15.32 20.43
C THR A 515 29.40 15.29 20.85
N ARG A 516 29.11 14.60 21.95
CA ARG A 516 27.79 14.59 22.57
C ARG A 516 27.23 16.00 22.77
N SER A 517 28.00 16.92 23.34
CA SER A 517 27.54 18.28 23.61
C SER A 517 27.22 19.08 22.34
N GLN A 518 27.91 18.82 21.23
CA GLN A 518 27.56 19.43 19.94
C GLN A 518 26.23 18.88 19.41
N ALA A 519 25.97 17.58 19.59
CA ALA A 519 24.69 16.98 19.22
C ALA A 519 23.53 17.48 20.10
N GLU A 520 23.77 17.65 21.41
CA GLU A 520 22.79 18.17 22.37
C GLU A 520 22.43 19.66 22.12
N ALA A 521 23.37 20.44 21.58
CA ALA A 521 23.22 21.88 21.40
C ALA A 521 21.95 22.27 20.61
N CYS A 522 21.64 21.54 19.53
CA CYS A 522 20.45 21.81 18.73
C CYS A 522 19.18 21.78 19.58
N PHE A 523 19.00 20.74 20.41
CA PHE A 523 17.80 20.57 21.23
C PHE A 523 17.72 21.64 22.33
N ILE A 524 18.84 21.92 22.99
CA ILE A 524 18.92 22.90 24.09
C ILE A 524 18.54 24.29 23.58
N GLU A 525 19.06 24.67 22.40
CA GLU A 525 18.91 26.01 21.85
C GLU A 525 17.54 26.23 21.19
N ASN A 526 16.85 25.17 20.76
CA ASN A 526 15.68 25.28 19.87
C ASN A 526 14.38 24.65 20.38
N SER A 527 14.41 23.76 21.38
CA SER A 527 13.20 23.05 21.84
C SER A 527 12.88 23.30 23.31
N ALA A 528 11.62 23.10 23.71
CA ALA A 528 11.19 23.19 25.12
C ALA A 528 11.47 21.90 25.93
N LEU A 529 12.08 20.88 25.33
CA LEU A 529 12.34 19.59 25.97
C LEU A 529 13.13 19.71 27.28
N ALA A 530 12.81 18.90 28.28
CA ALA A 530 13.57 18.85 29.51
C ALA A 530 15.01 18.34 29.26
N PRO A 531 16.05 18.88 29.95
CA PRO A 531 17.44 18.44 29.77
C PRO A 531 17.66 16.93 29.95
N LEU A 532 16.93 16.29 30.86
CA LEU A 532 17.01 14.84 31.07
C LEU A 532 16.52 14.07 29.83
N ASN A 533 15.43 14.51 29.20
CA ASN A 533 14.91 13.89 27.98
C ASN A 533 15.92 14.02 26.83
N ILE A 534 16.53 15.21 26.68
CA ILE A 534 17.60 15.43 25.69
C ILE A 534 18.76 14.46 25.93
N GLN A 535 19.17 14.28 27.19
CA GLN A 535 20.25 13.36 27.52
C GLN A 535 19.93 11.91 27.18
N THR A 536 18.74 11.43 27.55
CA THR A 536 18.28 10.07 27.23
C THR A 536 18.25 9.84 25.73
N GLU A 537 17.68 10.78 24.97
CA GLU A 537 17.57 10.68 23.52
C GLU A 537 18.94 10.69 22.83
N VAL A 538 19.86 11.57 23.21
CA VAL A 538 21.20 11.58 22.61
C VAL A 538 21.99 10.31 22.95
N THR A 539 21.78 9.73 24.14
CA THR A 539 22.33 8.39 24.47
C THR A 539 21.81 7.31 23.53
N ARG A 540 20.50 7.32 23.24
CA ARG A 540 19.88 6.42 22.25
C ARG A 540 20.50 6.62 20.87
N TYR A 541 20.65 7.86 20.39
CA TYR A 541 21.23 8.12 19.06
C TYR A 541 22.68 7.61 18.96
N ILE A 542 23.49 7.86 19.99
CA ILE A 542 24.88 7.36 20.10
C ILE A 542 24.95 5.83 19.94
N GLY A 543 23.98 5.10 20.50
CA GLY A 543 23.91 3.65 20.46
C GLY A 543 23.14 3.08 19.27
N TRP A 544 22.33 3.89 18.58
CA TRP A 544 21.44 3.46 17.49
C TRP A 544 21.57 4.36 16.24
N PRO A 545 22.69 4.25 15.50
CA PRO A 545 22.97 5.14 14.38
C PRO A 545 21.92 5.04 13.26
N GLY A 546 21.43 6.18 12.78
CA GLY A 546 20.60 6.28 11.57
C GLY A 546 19.10 6.10 11.81
N GLN A 547 18.67 5.56 12.95
CA GLN A 547 17.24 5.37 13.22
C GLN A 547 16.53 6.70 13.48
N ALA A 548 17.21 7.64 14.15
CA ALA A 548 16.61 8.91 14.55
C ALA A 548 16.27 9.82 13.35
N VAL A 549 16.99 9.66 12.22
CA VAL A 549 16.71 10.47 11.03
C VAL A 549 15.44 10.07 10.28
N ALA A 550 14.96 8.84 10.48
CA ALA A 550 13.82 8.29 9.75
C ALA A 550 12.53 9.10 9.93
N TYR A 551 12.29 9.61 11.14
CA TYR A 551 11.08 10.35 11.52
C TYR A 551 10.83 11.55 10.58
N LYS A 552 11.77 12.50 10.56
CA LYS A 552 11.60 13.75 9.81
C LYS A 552 11.76 13.54 8.31
N VAL A 553 12.62 12.60 7.89
CA VAL A 553 12.72 12.21 6.47
C VAL A 553 11.38 11.67 5.96
N GLY A 554 10.73 10.80 6.73
CA GLY A 554 9.41 10.26 6.39
C GLY A 554 8.32 11.30 6.29
N GLU A 555 8.20 12.19 7.29
CA GLU A 555 7.22 13.28 7.26
C GLU A 555 7.41 14.17 6.02
N LEU A 556 8.66 14.53 5.73
CA LEU A 556 8.97 15.37 4.59
C LEU A 556 8.61 14.69 3.26
N LYS A 557 8.78 13.37 3.15
CA LYS A 557 8.29 12.62 1.99
C LYS A 557 6.77 12.66 1.88
N PHE A 558 6.01 12.44 2.96
CA PHE A 558 4.54 12.58 2.91
C PHE A 558 4.10 14.00 2.49
N ARG A 559 4.78 15.03 2.99
CA ARG A 559 4.52 16.43 2.61
C ARG A 559 4.87 16.71 1.15
N GLU A 560 5.97 16.17 0.66
CA GLU A 560 6.37 16.25 -0.75
C GLU A 560 5.31 15.62 -1.65
N LEU A 561 4.89 14.39 -1.35
CA LEU A 561 3.89 13.65 -2.12
C LEU A 561 2.53 14.33 -2.12
N ARG A 562 2.09 14.84 -0.97
CA ARG A 562 0.85 15.64 -0.90
C ARG A 562 0.96 16.91 -1.74
N ALA A 563 2.05 17.65 -1.61
CA ALA A 563 2.23 18.90 -2.37
C ALA A 563 2.29 18.65 -3.88
N LYS A 564 2.87 17.53 -4.31
CA LYS A 564 2.86 17.08 -5.71
C LYS A 564 1.43 16.78 -6.17
N ALA A 565 0.67 15.99 -5.42
CA ALA A 565 -0.72 15.68 -5.75
C ALA A 565 -1.62 16.93 -5.81
N GLU A 566 -1.49 17.84 -4.84
CA GLU A 566 -2.21 19.13 -4.82
C GLU A 566 -1.89 19.96 -6.07
N LEU A 567 -0.63 19.96 -6.52
CA LEU A 567 -0.19 20.70 -7.70
C LEU A 567 -0.73 20.07 -9.00
N GLU A 568 -0.67 18.75 -9.12
CA GLU A 568 -0.99 18.05 -10.37
C GLU A 568 -2.50 17.85 -10.57
N LEU A 569 -3.27 17.65 -9.49
CA LEU A 569 -4.73 17.47 -9.56
C LEU A 569 -5.52 18.78 -9.42
N GLY A 570 -4.91 19.84 -8.88
CA GLY A 570 -5.53 21.16 -8.81
C GLY A 570 -6.87 21.17 -8.07
N GLU A 571 -7.95 21.56 -8.75
CA GLU A 571 -9.30 21.61 -8.16
C GLU A 571 -9.90 20.21 -7.93
N ASP A 572 -9.39 19.18 -8.61
CA ASP A 572 -9.84 17.79 -8.48
C ASP A 572 -9.12 17.04 -7.34
N PHE A 573 -8.16 17.68 -6.67
CA PHE A 573 -7.47 17.09 -5.52
C PHE A 573 -8.43 16.85 -4.34
N ASP A 574 -8.59 15.58 -3.94
CA ASP A 574 -9.26 15.18 -2.70
C ASP A 574 -8.23 14.70 -1.66
N LEU A 575 -8.12 15.44 -0.55
CA LEU A 575 -7.23 15.11 0.57
C LEU A 575 -7.55 13.74 1.20
N ARG A 576 -8.83 13.38 1.26
CA ARG A 576 -9.29 12.10 1.84
C ARG A 576 -8.83 10.94 0.95
N ALA A 577 -8.98 11.09 -0.36
CA ALA A 577 -8.53 10.10 -1.33
C ALA A 577 -6.99 9.95 -1.32
N PHE A 578 -6.25 11.05 -1.17
CA PHE A 578 -4.79 11.00 -1.01
C PHE A 578 -4.38 10.19 0.23
N HIS A 579 -4.97 10.45 1.39
CA HIS A 579 -4.63 9.71 2.61
C HIS A 579 -5.02 8.23 2.54
N ASP A 580 -6.18 7.91 1.97
CA ASP A 580 -6.59 6.53 1.73
C ASP A 580 -5.58 5.82 0.82
N SER A 581 -5.18 6.45 -0.28
CA SER A 581 -4.18 5.90 -1.22
C SER A 581 -2.83 5.65 -0.55
N ALA A 582 -2.38 6.59 0.30
CA ALA A 582 -1.12 6.53 1.01
C ALA A 582 -1.05 5.41 2.06
N LEU A 583 -2.19 5.03 2.67
CA LEU A 583 -2.28 4.01 3.72
C LEU A 583 -2.77 2.64 3.23
N ALA A 584 -3.28 2.55 2.00
CA ALA A 584 -3.99 1.37 1.49
C ALA A 584 -3.14 0.09 1.36
N GLU A 585 -1.81 0.16 1.52
CA GLU A 585 -0.90 -1.00 1.50
C GLU A 585 -0.23 -1.24 2.86
N GLY A 586 -0.71 -0.59 3.91
CA GLY A 586 0.02 -0.54 5.17
C GLY A 586 1.40 0.10 4.99
N ALA A 587 2.34 -0.29 5.85
CA ALA A 587 3.70 0.23 5.75
C ALA A 587 4.40 -0.28 4.48
N VAL A 588 4.97 0.64 3.71
CA VAL A 588 5.80 0.36 2.53
C VAL A 588 7.09 1.20 2.56
N PRO A 589 8.15 0.79 1.84
CA PRO A 589 9.30 1.65 1.59
C PRO A 589 8.89 3.00 0.98
N LEU A 590 9.64 4.06 1.26
CA LEU A 590 9.29 5.40 0.80
C LEU A 590 9.44 5.58 -0.72
N ASP A 591 10.34 4.84 -1.37
CA ASP A 591 10.45 4.79 -2.83
C ASP A 591 9.26 4.09 -3.48
N VAL A 592 8.71 3.06 -2.83
CA VAL A 592 7.48 2.38 -3.28
C VAL A 592 6.26 3.28 -3.09
N LEU A 593 6.18 4.00 -1.97
CA LEU A 593 5.13 4.98 -1.72
C LEU A 593 5.12 6.08 -2.78
N ASP A 594 6.29 6.58 -3.18
CA ASP A 594 6.45 7.62 -4.22
C ASP A 594 5.80 7.18 -5.54
N VAL A 595 6.20 6.01 -6.06
CA VAL A 595 5.63 5.44 -7.29
C VAL A 595 4.12 5.22 -7.17
N ARG A 596 3.64 4.71 -6.03
CA ARG A 596 2.22 4.46 -5.83
C ARG A 596 1.38 5.75 -5.88
N ILE A 597 1.87 6.83 -5.26
CA ILE A 597 1.17 8.11 -5.30
C ILE A 597 1.18 8.68 -6.72
N ASP A 598 2.27 8.51 -7.47
CA ASP A 598 2.32 8.89 -8.89
C ASP A 598 1.29 8.13 -9.72
N ASP A 599 1.25 6.80 -9.58
CA ASP A 599 0.24 5.97 -10.26
C ASP A 599 -1.19 6.39 -9.87
N TRP A 600 -1.42 6.69 -8.58
CA TRP A 600 -2.72 7.18 -8.12
C TRP A 600 -3.07 8.53 -8.75
N ILE A 601 -2.15 9.51 -8.79
CA ILE A 601 -2.37 10.80 -9.47
C ILE A 601 -2.77 10.57 -10.93
N ASP A 602 -2.03 9.70 -11.64
CA ASP A 602 -2.32 9.37 -13.04
C ASP A 602 -3.75 8.81 -13.19
N THR A 603 -4.18 7.92 -12.29
CA THR A 603 -5.56 7.38 -12.31
C THR A 603 -6.64 8.45 -12.06
N GLN A 604 -6.34 9.49 -11.27
CA GLN A 604 -7.28 10.59 -11.01
C GLN A 604 -7.41 11.53 -12.23
N GLN A 605 -6.43 11.54 -13.13
CA GLN A 605 -6.43 12.38 -14.34
C GLN A 605 -7.08 11.72 -15.56
N ILE A 606 -7.43 10.43 -15.49
CA ILE A 606 -8.09 9.72 -16.60
C ILE A 606 -9.50 10.29 -16.79
N THR A 607 -9.71 11.01 -17.88
CA THR A 607 -11.02 11.49 -18.32
C THR A 607 -11.57 10.54 -19.38
N PHE A 608 -12.70 9.88 -19.10
CA PHE A 608 -13.35 8.97 -20.04
C PHE A 608 -13.95 9.74 -21.22
N MET A 609 -13.78 9.22 -22.44
CA MET A 609 -14.37 9.80 -23.65
C MET A 609 -15.87 9.44 -23.73
N LYS A 610 -16.74 10.41 -24.00
CA LYS A 610 -18.18 10.18 -24.15
C LYS A 610 -18.62 10.00 -25.61
N LEU A 611 -19.10 8.80 -25.96
CA LEU A 611 -19.68 8.47 -27.26
C LEU A 611 -21.22 8.58 -27.25
N THR A 612 -21.78 9.49 -28.05
CA THR A 612 -23.23 9.62 -28.21
C THR A 612 -23.73 8.79 -29.40
N ILE A 613 -24.51 7.75 -29.11
CA ILE A 613 -25.13 6.88 -30.12
C ILE A 613 -26.48 7.46 -30.57
N ILE A 614 -26.59 7.80 -31.85
CA ILE A 614 -27.84 8.22 -32.49
C ILE A 614 -28.57 6.98 -33.03
N GLU A 615 -29.63 6.57 -32.33
CA GLU A 615 -30.47 5.43 -32.71
C GLU A 615 -31.46 5.83 -33.81
N THR A 616 -31.32 5.24 -35.01
CA THR A 616 -32.11 5.54 -36.21
C THR A 616 -33.00 4.38 -36.66
N GLY A 617 -32.97 3.27 -35.93
CA GLY A 617 -33.75 2.08 -36.20
C GLY A 617 -33.90 1.23 -34.93
N LEU A 618 -34.95 0.40 -34.89
CA LEU A 618 -35.12 -0.60 -33.83
C LEU A 618 -34.87 -1.99 -34.38
N VAL A 619 -34.50 -2.90 -33.50
CA VAL A 619 -34.60 -4.33 -33.77
C VAL A 619 -36.04 -4.66 -34.20
N PRO A 620 -36.25 -5.44 -35.28
CA PRO A 620 -37.59 -5.78 -35.75
C PRO A 620 -38.43 -6.49 -34.70
N GLU A 621 -39.70 -6.12 -34.60
CA GLU A 621 -40.63 -6.58 -33.55
C GLU A 621 -40.68 -8.10 -33.35
N PRO A 622 -40.65 -8.96 -34.39
CA PRO A 622 -40.69 -10.41 -34.20
C PRO A 622 -39.49 -11.03 -33.47
N ILE A 623 -38.36 -10.32 -33.40
CA ILE A 623 -37.11 -10.81 -32.75
C ILE A 623 -36.61 -9.84 -31.67
N ARG A 624 -37.34 -8.74 -31.41
CA ARG A 624 -36.90 -7.67 -30.51
C ARG A 624 -36.72 -8.12 -29.07
N ALA A 625 -37.51 -9.10 -28.62
CA ALA A 625 -37.41 -9.62 -27.26
C ALA A 625 -36.20 -10.55 -27.05
N ASP A 626 -35.60 -11.05 -28.12
CA ASP A 626 -34.56 -12.08 -28.07
C ASP A 626 -33.14 -11.51 -28.19
N PHE A 627 -33.00 -10.23 -28.55
CA PHE A 627 -31.72 -9.59 -28.82
C PHE A 627 -31.66 -8.18 -28.23
N ALA A 628 -30.43 -7.74 -27.93
CA ALA A 628 -30.15 -6.37 -27.48
C ALA A 628 -30.58 -5.34 -28.55
N ASP A 629 -30.85 -4.09 -28.14
CA ASP A 629 -31.07 -3.01 -29.08
C ASP A 629 -29.77 -2.61 -29.79
N TYR A 630 -29.86 -1.78 -30.84
CA TYR A 630 -28.66 -1.39 -31.60
C TYR A 630 -27.64 -0.62 -30.74
N PRO A 631 -28.03 0.35 -29.90
CA PRO A 631 -27.09 0.99 -28.99
C PRO A 631 -26.31 -0.01 -28.14
N GLU A 632 -26.98 -0.97 -27.52
CA GLU A 632 -26.35 -1.98 -26.67
C GLU A 632 -25.45 -2.93 -27.47
N MET A 633 -25.80 -3.29 -28.70
CA MET A 633 -24.90 -4.05 -29.59
C MET A 633 -23.59 -3.30 -29.88
N PHE A 634 -23.66 -1.98 -30.10
CA PHE A 634 -22.45 -1.16 -30.27
C PHE A 634 -21.66 -0.99 -28.98
N ARG A 635 -22.32 -0.82 -27.83
CA ARG A 635 -21.63 -0.80 -26.52
C ARG A 635 -20.81 -2.06 -26.34
N ASN A 636 -21.42 -3.24 -26.52
CA ASN A 636 -20.73 -4.52 -26.39
C ASN A 636 -19.59 -4.71 -27.40
N LEU A 637 -19.75 -4.18 -28.62
CA LEU A 637 -18.71 -4.26 -29.65
C LEU A 637 -17.50 -3.37 -29.33
N ILE A 638 -17.75 -2.14 -28.88
CA ILE A 638 -16.72 -1.12 -28.67
C ILE A 638 -16.06 -1.32 -27.29
N SER A 639 -16.82 -1.62 -26.24
CA SER A 639 -16.28 -1.86 -24.89
C SER A 639 -15.35 -3.08 -24.81
N ALA A 640 -15.56 -4.05 -25.70
CA ALA A 640 -14.64 -5.18 -25.86
C ALA A 640 -13.25 -4.75 -26.38
N ALA A 641 -13.16 -3.61 -27.06
CA ALA A 641 -11.91 -3.05 -27.57
C ALA A 641 -11.36 -1.92 -26.70
N ASP A 642 -12.24 -1.13 -26.08
CA ASP A 642 -11.90 0.01 -25.24
C ASP A 642 -12.97 0.19 -24.13
N PRO A 643 -12.69 -0.28 -22.89
CA PRO A 643 -13.65 -0.23 -21.80
C PRO A 643 -13.85 1.19 -21.23
N ASP A 644 -13.01 2.16 -21.63
CA ASP A 644 -12.93 3.50 -21.06
C ASP A 644 -13.79 4.52 -21.84
N ILE A 645 -14.65 4.05 -22.74
CA ILE A 645 -15.63 4.88 -23.44
C ILE A 645 -16.95 4.87 -22.67
N GLU A 646 -17.44 6.05 -22.29
CA GLU A 646 -18.79 6.23 -21.77
C GLU A 646 -19.81 6.37 -22.90
N TYR A 647 -21.03 5.90 -22.69
CA TYR A 647 -22.05 5.87 -23.74
C TYR A 647 -23.31 6.64 -23.37
N GLU A 648 -23.76 7.48 -24.29
CA GLU A 648 -25.09 8.09 -24.26
C GLU A 648 -25.89 7.62 -25.47
N THR A 649 -27.22 7.60 -25.38
CA THR A 649 -28.08 7.25 -26.50
C THR A 649 -29.14 8.31 -26.72
N VAL A 650 -29.34 8.68 -27.98
CA VAL A 650 -30.40 9.57 -28.43
C VAL A 650 -31.19 8.88 -29.54
N SER A 651 -32.45 8.58 -29.27
CA SER A 651 -33.33 7.85 -30.19
C SER A 651 -34.24 8.79 -30.99
N VAL A 652 -33.78 9.20 -32.17
CA VAL A 652 -34.53 10.13 -33.04
C VAL A 652 -35.84 9.51 -33.56
N ILE A 653 -35.89 8.19 -33.67
CA ILE A 653 -37.10 7.45 -34.07
C ILE A 653 -38.13 7.33 -32.94
N GLN A 654 -37.72 7.54 -31.68
CA GLN A 654 -38.61 7.65 -30.53
C GLN A 654 -38.97 9.11 -30.22
N GLY A 655 -38.53 10.05 -31.05
CA GLY A 655 -38.86 11.47 -30.95
C GLY A 655 -37.98 12.27 -30.00
N GLU A 656 -36.84 11.71 -29.57
CA GLU A 656 -35.88 12.43 -28.77
C GLU A 656 -35.18 13.53 -29.60
N PRO A 657 -34.98 14.73 -29.04
CA PRO A 657 -34.29 15.81 -29.74
C PRO A 657 -32.81 15.47 -29.92
N LEU A 658 -32.24 15.84 -31.07
CA LEU A 658 -30.80 15.76 -31.30
C LEU A 658 -30.05 16.66 -30.30
N PRO A 659 -28.90 16.21 -29.76
CA PRO A 659 -28.14 16.96 -28.76
C PRO A 659 -27.47 18.21 -29.36
N ASP A 660 -27.03 19.13 -28.50
CA ASP A 660 -26.26 20.30 -28.92
C ASP A 660 -24.82 19.88 -29.29
N ILE A 661 -24.31 20.38 -30.42
CA ILE A 661 -22.98 20.07 -30.94
C ILE A 661 -21.87 20.49 -29.97
N ALA A 662 -22.08 21.57 -29.21
CA ALA A 662 -21.05 22.11 -28.31
C ALA A 662 -20.67 21.17 -27.16
N GLY A 663 -21.51 20.19 -26.82
CA GLY A 663 -21.28 19.23 -25.74
C GLY A 663 -20.95 17.81 -26.22
N LEU A 664 -20.65 17.62 -27.51
CA LEU A 664 -20.37 16.31 -28.09
C LEU A 664 -18.87 16.09 -28.24
N GLU A 665 -18.41 14.95 -27.73
CA GLU A 665 -17.05 14.47 -27.94
C GLU A 665 -16.95 13.55 -29.15
N ALA A 666 -17.90 12.64 -29.35
CA ALA A 666 -18.07 11.91 -30.63
C ALA A 666 -19.48 11.36 -30.83
N ILE A 667 -19.79 10.98 -32.07
CA ILE A 667 -21.08 10.40 -32.43
C ILE A 667 -20.99 9.09 -33.22
N LEU A 668 -21.91 8.16 -32.95
CA LEU A 668 -22.13 6.96 -33.75
C LEU A 668 -23.58 6.91 -34.25
N ILE A 669 -23.78 6.77 -35.56
CA ILE A 669 -25.10 6.72 -36.19
C ILE A 669 -25.38 5.29 -36.64
N THR A 670 -26.41 4.70 -36.03
CA THR A 670 -26.81 3.30 -36.23
C THR A 670 -27.47 3.03 -37.60
N GLY A 671 -27.73 1.76 -37.91
CA GLY A 671 -28.51 1.35 -39.07
C GLY A 671 -30.03 1.60 -38.93
N SER A 672 -30.75 1.61 -40.06
CA SER A 672 -32.20 1.84 -40.11
C SER A 672 -32.85 1.01 -41.23
N PRO A 673 -34.12 0.59 -41.08
CA PRO A 673 -34.91 0.09 -42.20
C PRO A 673 -35.35 1.18 -43.20
N ALA A 674 -35.20 2.47 -42.85
CA ALA A 674 -35.53 3.59 -43.72
C ALA A 674 -34.48 3.79 -44.84
N GLY A 675 -34.90 4.36 -45.96
CA GLY A 675 -34.00 4.95 -46.96
C GLY A 675 -33.73 6.42 -46.64
N VAL A 676 -32.56 6.93 -47.04
CA VAL A 676 -32.17 8.34 -46.78
C VAL A 676 -33.07 9.38 -47.48
N TYR A 677 -33.90 8.91 -48.41
CA TYR A 677 -34.85 9.70 -49.20
C TYR A 677 -36.30 9.49 -48.75
N ASP A 678 -36.54 8.71 -47.70
CA ASP A 678 -37.88 8.55 -47.12
C ASP A 678 -38.28 9.83 -46.36
N ASP A 679 -39.59 10.08 -46.30
CA ASP A 679 -40.17 11.30 -45.73
C ASP A 679 -40.49 11.13 -44.24
N TYR A 680 -39.45 10.86 -43.44
CA TYR A 680 -39.56 10.82 -41.98
C TYR A 680 -39.10 12.15 -41.38
N ASP A 681 -39.86 12.67 -40.40
CA ASP A 681 -39.64 13.98 -39.77
C ASP A 681 -38.24 14.13 -39.11
N TRP A 682 -37.56 13.02 -38.82
CA TRP A 682 -36.23 13.00 -38.20
C TRP A 682 -35.06 12.96 -39.20
N ILE A 683 -35.29 12.59 -40.48
CA ILE A 683 -34.19 12.41 -41.45
C ILE A 683 -33.55 13.76 -41.83
N ALA A 684 -34.36 14.76 -42.18
CA ALA A 684 -33.82 16.07 -42.57
C ALA A 684 -33.10 16.78 -41.41
N PRO A 685 -33.62 16.79 -40.17
CA PRO A 685 -32.87 17.25 -38.99
C PRO A 685 -31.56 16.50 -38.77
N LEU A 686 -31.56 15.16 -38.89
CA LEU A 686 -30.34 14.36 -38.73
C LEU A 686 -29.28 14.70 -39.78
N MET A 687 -29.67 14.91 -41.04
CA MET A 687 -28.73 15.37 -42.08
C MET A 687 -28.13 16.74 -41.75
N GLN A 688 -28.89 17.63 -41.13
CA GLN A 688 -28.39 18.93 -40.70
C GLN A 688 -27.40 18.79 -39.53
N PHE A 689 -27.76 17.98 -38.53
CA PHE A 689 -26.90 17.66 -37.40
C PHE A 689 -25.55 17.06 -37.82
N ILE A 690 -25.53 16.14 -38.79
CA ILE A 690 -24.29 15.56 -39.35
C ILE A 690 -23.39 16.65 -39.94
N ARG A 691 -23.97 17.61 -40.68
CA ARG A 691 -23.21 18.74 -41.25
C ARG A 691 -22.67 19.68 -40.18
N ASP A 692 -23.44 19.91 -39.13
CA ASP A 692 -23.05 20.80 -38.03
C ASP A 692 -21.92 20.15 -37.20
N ALA A 693 -22.06 18.87 -36.84
CA ALA A 693 -21.00 18.06 -36.24
C ALA A 693 -19.73 18.04 -37.11
N ALA A 694 -19.89 17.89 -38.43
CA ALA A 694 -18.75 17.86 -39.35
C ALA A 694 -18.02 19.20 -39.42
N SER A 695 -18.77 20.30 -39.33
CA SER A 695 -18.22 21.66 -39.32
C SER A 695 -17.52 21.98 -38.00
N ALA A 696 -17.99 21.41 -36.89
CA ALA A 696 -17.36 21.48 -35.57
C ALA A 696 -16.20 20.48 -35.39
N SER A 697 -15.90 19.66 -36.40
CA SER A 697 -14.88 18.59 -36.34
C SER A 697 -15.14 17.58 -35.22
N VAL A 698 -16.40 17.31 -34.89
CA VAL A 698 -16.77 16.21 -33.98
C VAL A 698 -16.54 14.88 -34.71
N PRO A 699 -15.77 13.93 -34.13
CA PRO A 699 -15.59 12.58 -34.67
C PRO A 699 -16.92 11.85 -34.91
N GLN A 700 -17.08 11.22 -36.08
CA GLN A 700 -18.33 10.56 -36.47
C GLN A 700 -18.13 9.17 -37.07
N VAL A 701 -18.98 8.23 -36.67
CA VAL A 701 -19.03 6.87 -37.23
C VAL A 701 -20.43 6.56 -37.74
N GLY A 702 -20.56 6.07 -38.98
CA GLY A 702 -21.86 5.70 -39.56
C GLY A 702 -21.94 4.24 -39.98
N ILE A 703 -23.02 3.55 -39.62
CA ILE A 703 -23.20 2.12 -39.93
C ILE A 703 -24.46 1.88 -40.76
N CYS A 704 -24.32 1.20 -41.90
CA CYS A 704 -25.39 0.88 -42.85
C CYS A 704 -26.21 2.12 -43.29
N PHE A 705 -27.34 2.41 -42.65
CA PHE A 705 -28.07 3.67 -42.87
C PHE A 705 -27.23 4.86 -42.42
N GLY A 706 -26.54 4.80 -41.28
CA GLY A 706 -25.59 5.81 -40.84
C GLY A 706 -24.53 6.13 -41.89
N HIS A 707 -23.99 5.09 -42.54
CA HIS A 707 -23.07 5.25 -43.67
C HIS A 707 -23.70 5.99 -44.86
N GLN A 708 -24.94 5.62 -45.20
CA GLN A 708 -25.67 6.23 -46.30
C GLN A 708 -26.05 7.69 -46.01
N ILE A 709 -26.61 7.97 -44.84
CA ILE A 709 -27.07 9.33 -44.48
C ILE A 709 -25.90 10.28 -44.29
N MET A 710 -24.76 9.82 -43.75
CA MET A 710 -23.55 10.62 -43.69
C MET A 710 -23.03 10.95 -45.09
N ALA A 711 -23.03 9.98 -46.00
CA ALA A 711 -22.63 10.22 -47.39
C ALA A 711 -23.57 11.22 -48.09
N GLU A 712 -24.90 11.04 -47.99
CA GLU A 712 -25.87 11.96 -48.62
C GLU A 712 -25.78 13.37 -48.00
N ALA A 713 -25.68 13.48 -46.66
CA ALA A 713 -25.62 14.76 -45.96
C ALA A 713 -24.36 15.58 -46.29
N LEU A 714 -23.23 14.91 -46.56
CA LEU A 714 -21.95 15.50 -46.89
C LEU A 714 -21.69 15.63 -48.40
N GLY A 715 -22.72 15.42 -49.22
CA GLY A 715 -22.70 15.74 -50.66
C GLY A 715 -22.36 14.58 -51.60
N GLY A 716 -22.41 13.34 -51.11
CA GLY A 716 -22.43 12.13 -51.93
C GLY A 716 -23.82 11.79 -52.46
N LYS A 717 -23.96 10.60 -53.06
CA LYS A 717 -25.25 10.10 -53.56
C LYS A 717 -25.52 8.67 -53.13
N VAL A 718 -26.71 8.44 -52.57
CA VAL A 718 -27.25 7.12 -52.24
C VAL A 718 -28.41 6.79 -53.17
N ILE A 719 -28.44 5.54 -53.64
CA ILE A 719 -29.57 5.00 -54.40
C ILE A 719 -29.87 3.58 -53.95
N LYS A 720 -31.06 3.11 -54.30
CA LYS A 720 -31.41 1.69 -54.24
C LYS A 720 -30.59 0.89 -55.25
N SER A 721 -29.80 -0.08 -54.78
CA SER A 721 -28.90 -0.84 -55.67
C SER A 721 -29.70 -1.66 -56.70
N PRO A 722 -29.36 -1.55 -58.00
CA PRO A 722 -29.95 -2.41 -59.03
C PRO A 722 -29.48 -3.87 -58.92
N LYS A 723 -28.46 -4.16 -58.08
CA LYS A 723 -27.93 -5.51 -57.85
C LYS A 723 -28.77 -6.33 -56.87
N GLY A 724 -29.81 -5.74 -56.27
CA GLY A 724 -30.65 -6.39 -55.27
C GLY A 724 -30.10 -6.27 -53.85
N TRP A 725 -30.61 -7.10 -52.95
CA TRP A 725 -30.25 -7.12 -51.52
C TRP A 725 -28.91 -7.81 -51.29
N GLY A 726 -28.06 -7.19 -50.47
CA GLY A 726 -26.91 -7.82 -49.83
C GLY A 726 -27.32 -8.37 -48.47
N ILE A 727 -27.21 -9.69 -48.31
CA ILE A 727 -27.52 -10.43 -47.08
C ILE A 727 -26.48 -11.53 -46.87
N GLY A 728 -26.21 -11.86 -45.61
CA GLY A 728 -25.19 -12.86 -45.24
C GLY A 728 -23.81 -12.24 -45.03
N ARG A 729 -22.79 -13.08 -45.09
CA ARG A 729 -21.39 -12.69 -44.95
C ARG A 729 -20.84 -12.19 -46.28
N HIS A 730 -20.50 -10.91 -46.34
CA HIS A 730 -19.83 -10.31 -47.51
C HIS A 730 -18.36 -10.08 -47.21
N SER A 731 -17.50 -10.31 -48.21
CA SER A 731 -16.07 -10.01 -48.13
C SER A 731 -15.74 -8.76 -48.95
N TYR A 732 -14.89 -7.90 -48.39
CA TYR A 732 -14.45 -6.64 -49.00
C TYR A 732 -12.93 -6.60 -49.08
N ASP A 733 -12.41 -6.15 -50.22
CA ASP A 733 -11.00 -5.81 -50.35
C ASP A 733 -10.73 -4.52 -49.59
N VAL A 734 -9.73 -4.53 -48.70
CA VAL A 734 -9.22 -3.31 -48.06
C VAL A 734 -8.29 -2.60 -49.05
N LYS A 735 -8.53 -1.31 -49.26
CA LYS A 735 -7.82 -0.47 -50.25
C LYS A 735 -6.90 0.57 -49.61
N ALA A 736 -7.18 0.96 -48.38
CA ALA A 736 -6.35 1.87 -47.62
C ALA A 736 -6.34 1.43 -46.15
N CYS A 737 -5.21 1.66 -45.48
CA CYS A 737 -5.06 1.48 -44.04
C CYS A 737 -4.50 2.75 -43.42
N PRO A 738 -5.37 3.64 -42.97
CA PRO A 738 -4.99 4.74 -42.11
C PRO A 738 -4.38 4.22 -40.79
N ASP A 739 -3.60 5.06 -40.13
CA ASP A 739 -2.85 4.69 -38.91
C ASP A 739 -3.77 4.19 -37.79
N TRP A 740 -4.98 4.75 -37.67
CA TRP A 740 -5.99 4.34 -36.68
C TRP A 740 -6.47 2.89 -36.82
N MET A 741 -6.18 2.21 -37.94
CA MET A 741 -6.43 0.76 -38.08
C MET A 741 -5.41 -0.12 -37.34
N GLY A 742 -4.33 0.44 -36.79
CA GLY A 742 -3.39 -0.23 -35.86
C GLY A 742 -2.33 -1.12 -36.52
N GLY A 743 -1.88 -0.78 -37.73
CA GLY A 743 -0.71 -1.38 -38.39
C GLY A 743 -0.91 -2.78 -39.01
N ASP A 744 -1.78 -3.63 -38.45
CA ASP A 744 -2.16 -4.92 -39.05
C ASP A 744 -3.34 -4.75 -40.03
N CYS A 745 -2.99 -4.45 -41.28
CA CYS A 745 -3.96 -4.24 -42.35
C CYS A 745 -4.30 -5.54 -43.10
N PRO A 746 -5.49 -6.14 -42.90
CA PRO A 746 -5.84 -7.35 -43.62
C PRO A 746 -6.09 -7.02 -45.09
N ALA A 747 -5.77 -7.95 -45.99
CA ALA A 747 -6.09 -7.80 -47.42
C ALA A 747 -7.61 -7.74 -47.66
N THR A 748 -8.38 -8.43 -46.83
CA THR A 748 -9.84 -8.50 -46.91
C THR A 748 -10.47 -8.53 -45.53
N ILE A 749 -11.67 -7.96 -45.39
CA ILE A 749 -12.54 -8.10 -44.22
C ILE A 749 -13.84 -8.79 -44.61
N SER A 750 -14.43 -9.57 -43.71
CA SER A 750 -15.68 -10.29 -43.94
C SER A 750 -16.66 -10.10 -42.80
N VAL A 751 -17.81 -9.49 -43.09
CA VAL A 751 -18.74 -8.99 -42.05
C VAL A 751 -20.18 -9.20 -42.53
N PRO A 752 -21.17 -9.40 -41.63
CA PRO A 752 -22.58 -9.48 -42.01
C PRO A 752 -23.08 -8.20 -42.68
N VAL A 753 -24.05 -8.36 -43.59
CA VAL A 753 -24.70 -7.25 -44.29
C VAL A 753 -26.22 -7.42 -44.33
N SER A 754 -26.97 -6.32 -44.38
CA SER A 754 -28.43 -6.36 -44.55
C SER A 754 -28.91 -5.06 -45.21
N HIS A 755 -28.52 -4.82 -46.46
CA HIS A 755 -28.82 -3.58 -47.15
C HIS A 755 -29.18 -3.80 -48.62
N GLN A 756 -29.97 -2.89 -49.18
CA GLN A 756 -30.16 -2.78 -50.63
C GLN A 756 -29.65 -1.44 -51.15
N ASP A 757 -29.81 -0.39 -50.36
CA ASP A 757 -29.31 0.93 -50.71
C ASP A 757 -27.78 0.95 -50.58
N GLN A 758 -27.15 1.75 -51.43
CA GLN A 758 -25.70 1.89 -51.51
C GLN A 758 -25.33 3.33 -51.88
N VAL A 759 -24.22 3.80 -51.33
CA VAL A 759 -23.52 4.97 -51.85
C VAL A 759 -23.02 4.64 -53.26
N VAL A 760 -23.30 5.53 -54.21
CA VAL A 760 -22.91 5.41 -55.63
C VAL A 760 -22.11 6.60 -56.15
N GLU A 761 -22.10 7.71 -55.41
CA GLU A 761 -21.18 8.83 -55.61
C GLU A 761 -20.58 9.22 -54.26
N LEU A 762 -19.25 9.34 -54.19
CA LEU A 762 -18.54 9.71 -52.97
C LEU A 762 -18.75 11.20 -52.66
N PRO A 763 -18.88 11.57 -51.37
CA PRO A 763 -18.77 12.95 -50.92
C PRO A 763 -17.44 13.58 -51.37
N PRO A 764 -17.40 14.91 -51.63
CA PRO A 764 -16.16 15.59 -51.99
C PRO A 764 -15.06 15.40 -50.94
N GLY A 765 -13.91 14.89 -51.36
CA GLY A 765 -12.74 14.67 -50.49
C GLY A 765 -12.74 13.34 -49.73
N ALA A 766 -13.79 12.53 -49.85
CA ALA A 766 -13.84 11.22 -49.22
C ALA A 766 -12.99 10.17 -49.97
N SER A 767 -12.42 9.22 -49.22
CA SER A 767 -11.58 8.13 -49.72
C SER A 767 -12.22 6.77 -49.41
N VAL A 768 -11.93 5.76 -50.24
CA VAL A 768 -12.50 4.41 -50.07
C VAL A 768 -11.53 3.54 -49.30
N LEU A 769 -11.95 3.07 -48.13
CA LEU A 769 -11.18 2.18 -47.26
C LEU A 769 -11.39 0.71 -47.65
N ALA A 770 -12.61 0.30 -47.97
CA ALA A 770 -12.94 -1.07 -48.37
C ALA A 770 -14.02 -1.12 -49.46
N ARG A 771 -13.95 -2.13 -50.33
CA ARG A 771 -14.89 -2.28 -51.46
C ARG A 771 -15.09 -3.73 -51.89
N SER A 772 -16.19 -3.99 -52.60
CA SER A 772 -16.39 -5.21 -53.37
C SER A 772 -17.08 -4.91 -54.69
N ASP A 773 -17.16 -5.90 -55.58
CA ASP A 773 -17.95 -5.77 -56.81
C ASP A 773 -19.43 -5.54 -56.52
N PHE A 774 -19.94 -5.99 -55.37
CA PHE A 774 -21.32 -5.73 -54.95
C PHE A 774 -21.51 -4.32 -54.40
N THR A 775 -20.63 -3.88 -53.49
CA THR A 775 -20.66 -2.57 -52.83
C THR A 775 -19.33 -1.83 -53.06
N PRO A 776 -19.24 -0.94 -54.08
CA PRO A 776 -17.99 -0.27 -54.44
C PRO A 776 -17.43 0.67 -53.37
N PHE A 777 -18.28 1.19 -52.47
CA PHE A 777 -17.92 2.09 -51.38
C PHE A 777 -18.36 1.50 -50.05
N ALA A 778 -17.81 0.35 -49.68
CA ALA A 778 -18.25 -0.39 -48.50
C ALA A 778 -17.74 0.21 -47.18
N ALA A 779 -16.57 0.85 -47.21
CA ALA A 779 -16.08 1.66 -46.11
C ALA A 779 -15.43 2.93 -46.66
N ILE A 780 -15.73 4.08 -46.04
CA ILE A 780 -15.34 5.42 -46.51
C ILE A 780 -14.76 6.22 -45.34
N GLU A 781 -13.73 7.02 -45.61
CA GLU A 781 -13.22 8.08 -44.72
C GLU A 781 -13.46 9.44 -45.37
N TYR A 782 -13.86 10.46 -44.60
CA TYR A 782 -14.37 11.75 -45.14
C TYR A 782 -13.31 12.87 -45.18
N GLY A 783 -12.02 12.52 -45.14
CA GLY A 783 -10.92 13.44 -45.40
C GLY A 783 -10.75 14.51 -44.31
N LYS A 784 -11.22 15.75 -44.57
CA LYS A 784 -11.04 16.89 -43.64
C LYS A 784 -11.95 16.86 -42.43
N THR A 785 -13.01 16.07 -42.48
CA THR A 785 -13.88 15.81 -41.34
C THR A 785 -13.39 14.53 -40.68
N PRO A 786 -13.21 14.48 -39.35
CA PRO A 786 -12.95 13.24 -38.64
C PRO A 786 -14.22 12.39 -38.70
N ALA A 787 -14.42 11.70 -39.81
CA ALA A 787 -15.56 10.82 -39.99
C ALA A 787 -15.19 9.59 -40.82
N ILE A 788 -15.73 8.45 -40.39
CA ILE A 788 -15.66 7.17 -41.10
C ILE A 788 -17.04 6.53 -41.17
N SER A 789 -17.26 5.66 -42.15
CA SER A 789 -18.51 4.92 -42.21
C SER A 789 -18.39 3.58 -42.93
N PHE A 790 -19.22 2.62 -42.52
CA PHE A 790 -19.23 1.24 -43.00
C PHE A 790 -20.63 0.83 -43.45
N GLN A 791 -20.75 0.20 -44.62
CA GLN A 791 -22.02 -0.30 -45.15
C GLN A 791 -22.43 -1.65 -44.51
N CYS A 792 -21.46 -2.41 -43.99
CA CYS A 792 -21.69 -3.66 -43.26
C CYS A 792 -22.09 -3.42 -41.80
N HIS A 793 -22.47 -4.49 -41.10
CA HIS A 793 -22.93 -4.45 -39.72
C HIS A 793 -21.97 -5.20 -38.79
N PRO A 794 -20.90 -4.54 -38.27
CA PRO A 794 -20.00 -5.16 -37.29
C PRO A 794 -20.67 -5.43 -35.94
N GLU A 795 -21.80 -4.78 -35.65
CA GLU A 795 -22.58 -4.97 -34.43
C GLU A 795 -23.48 -6.22 -34.47
N PHE A 796 -23.70 -6.81 -35.65
CA PHE A 796 -24.52 -8.01 -35.79
C PHE A 796 -23.68 -9.27 -35.67
N ASP A 797 -23.91 -10.06 -34.63
CA ASP A 797 -23.39 -11.42 -34.56
C ASP A 797 -24.11 -12.36 -35.56
N ALA A 798 -23.65 -13.61 -35.61
CA ALA A 798 -24.21 -14.61 -36.52
C ALA A 798 -25.67 -14.97 -36.18
N ASP A 799 -26.03 -15.01 -34.89
CA ASP A 799 -27.35 -15.43 -34.43
C ASP A 799 -28.41 -14.36 -34.74
N TYR A 800 -28.11 -13.10 -34.43
CA TYR A 800 -28.94 -11.96 -34.78
C TYR A 800 -29.11 -11.85 -36.29
N SER A 801 -28.02 -11.97 -37.05
CA SER A 801 -28.06 -11.92 -38.51
C SER A 801 -28.96 -13.01 -39.09
N ALA A 802 -28.84 -14.25 -38.59
CA ALA A 802 -29.66 -15.37 -39.02
C ALA A 802 -31.15 -15.16 -38.71
N ALA A 803 -31.46 -14.66 -37.51
CA ALA A 803 -32.82 -14.33 -37.11
C ALA A 803 -33.42 -13.22 -37.99
N LEU A 804 -32.65 -12.15 -38.24
CA LEU A 804 -33.04 -11.02 -39.10
C LEU A 804 -33.34 -11.46 -40.53
N TYR A 805 -32.53 -12.34 -41.12
CA TYR A 805 -32.77 -12.85 -42.47
C TYR A 805 -33.99 -13.77 -42.51
N THR A 806 -34.19 -14.58 -41.47
CA THR A 806 -35.31 -15.51 -41.37
C THR A 806 -36.65 -14.78 -41.37
N ILE A 807 -36.79 -13.71 -40.59
CA ILE A 807 -38.05 -12.94 -40.54
C ILE A 807 -38.35 -12.18 -41.84
N ARG A 808 -37.34 -11.95 -42.68
CA ARG A 808 -37.46 -11.31 -43.99
C ARG A 808 -37.61 -12.33 -45.13
N LYS A 809 -37.64 -13.64 -44.82
CA LYS A 809 -37.75 -14.74 -45.79
C LYS A 809 -39.10 -14.72 -46.50
N GLY A 810 -39.07 -14.75 -47.82
CA GLY A 810 -40.27 -14.72 -48.68
C GLY A 810 -40.76 -13.32 -49.03
N ARG A 811 -40.40 -12.27 -48.27
CA ARG A 811 -40.58 -10.86 -48.64
C ARG A 811 -39.78 -9.93 -47.69
N PRO A 812 -38.88 -9.06 -48.18
CA PRO A 812 -38.48 -8.88 -49.59
C PRO A 812 -37.44 -9.90 -50.07
N LEU A 813 -36.93 -10.79 -49.21
CA LEU A 813 -35.82 -11.69 -49.55
C LEU A 813 -36.31 -13.00 -50.14
N ALA A 814 -35.69 -13.45 -51.23
CA ALA A 814 -35.98 -14.76 -51.81
C ALA A 814 -35.57 -15.89 -50.84
N ALA A 815 -36.40 -16.93 -50.71
CA ALA A 815 -36.20 -17.98 -49.73
C ALA A 815 -34.84 -18.69 -49.84
N ASN A 816 -34.41 -18.98 -51.07
CA ASN A 816 -33.10 -19.58 -51.36
C ASN A 816 -31.94 -18.64 -51.02
N ALA A 817 -32.11 -17.33 -51.18
CA ALA A 817 -31.08 -16.36 -50.83
C ALA A 817 -30.88 -16.26 -49.32
N VAL A 818 -31.96 -16.35 -48.53
CA VAL A 818 -31.90 -16.40 -47.06
C VAL A 818 -31.16 -17.65 -46.58
N ASP A 819 -31.47 -18.81 -47.15
CA ASP A 819 -30.82 -20.07 -46.73
C ASP A 819 -29.31 -20.05 -47.02
N MET A 820 -28.89 -19.49 -48.16
CA MET A 820 -27.47 -19.29 -48.46
C MET A 820 -26.82 -18.23 -47.55
N ALA A 821 -27.52 -17.15 -47.24
CA ALA A 821 -27.03 -16.09 -46.37
C ALA A 821 -26.77 -16.61 -44.95
N ILE A 822 -27.71 -17.38 -44.39
CA ILE A 822 -27.54 -18.01 -43.07
C ILE A 822 -26.35 -18.97 -43.08
N GLY A 823 -26.25 -19.86 -44.08
CA GLY A 823 -25.11 -20.78 -44.18
C GLY A 823 -23.76 -20.07 -44.33
N SER A 824 -23.73 -18.87 -44.92
CA SER A 824 -22.48 -18.10 -45.04
C SER A 824 -21.95 -17.54 -43.72
N LEU A 825 -22.79 -17.43 -42.68
CA LEU A 825 -22.42 -16.93 -41.36
C LEU A 825 -21.66 -17.98 -40.52
N GLU A 826 -21.63 -19.25 -40.93
CA GLU A 826 -20.83 -20.30 -40.28
C GLU A 826 -19.32 -20.07 -40.47
N GLN A 827 -18.93 -19.20 -41.41
CA GLN A 827 -17.54 -18.82 -41.64
C GLN A 827 -17.12 -17.67 -40.70
N PRO A 828 -15.83 -17.57 -40.34
CA PRO A 828 -15.34 -16.50 -39.47
C PRO A 828 -15.71 -15.10 -39.96
N LEU A 829 -16.05 -14.24 -39.00
CA LEU A 829 -16.43 -12.84 -39.19
C LEU A 829 -15.41 -11.91 -38.52
N ASP A 830 -15.17 -10.75 -39.12
CA ASP A 830 -14.21 -9.74 -38.66
C ASP A 830 -14.85 -8.65 -37.78
N ASN A 831 -16.00 -8.92 -37.15
CA ASN A 831 -16.76 -7.96 -36.35
C ASN A 831 -15.89 -7.25 -35.29
N GLN A 832 -15.20 -8.01 -34.44
CA GLN A 832 -14.34 -7.48 -33.37
C GLN A 832 -13.21 -6.60 -33.90
N ARG A 833 -12.64 -6.94 -35.07
CA ARG A 833 -11.62 -6.11 -35.71
C ARG A 833 -12.18 -4.74 -36.10
N LEU A 834 -13.40 -4.70 -36.64
CA LEU A 834 -14.07 -3.43 -36.95
C LEU A 834 -14.46 -2.68 -35.69
N GLY A 835 -14.82 -3.37 -34.60
CA GLY A 835 -15.00 -2.77 -33.27
C GLY A 835 -13.74 -2.04 -32.80
N SER A 836 -12.59 -2.70 -32.84
CA SER A 836 -11.31 -2.07 -32.49
C SER A 836 -10.92 -0.92 -33.41
N TRP A 837 -11.26 -0.99 -34.70
CA TRP A 837 -11.05 0.11 -35.63
C TRP A 837 -11.90 1.33 -35.31
N ILE A 838 -13.17 1.11 -34.94
CA ILE A 838 -14.08 2.17 -34.51
C ILE A 838 -13.57 2.80 -33.22
N ALA A 839 -13.22 2.01 -32.20
CA ALA A 839 -12.70 2.50 -30.92
C ALA A 839 -11.45 3.37 -31.11
N ARG A 840 -10.43 2.86 -31.82
CA ARG A 840 -9.20 3.62 -32.10
C ARG A 840 -9.43 4.88 -32.91
N PHE A 841 -10.33 4.83 -33.88
CA PHE A 841 -10.67 6.02 -34.65
C PHE A 841 -11.26 7.09 -33.73
N LEU A 842 -12.18 6.72 -32.84
CA LEU A 842 -12.83 7.63 -31.91
C LEU A 842 -11.83 8.26 -30.92
N THR A 843 -10.90 7.48 -30.36
CA THR A 843 -9.95 7.95 -29.35
C THR A 843 -8.70 8.65 -29.91
N GLN A 844 -8.44 8.57 -31.22
CA GLN A 844 -7.31 9.23 -31.87
C GLN A 844 -7.68 10.52 -32.63
N SER A 845 -8.98 10.82 -32.79
CA SER A 845 -9.48 11.87 -33.69
C SER A 845 -9.56 13.27 -33.09
#